data_AF-D6Z5V3-F1
#
_entry.id   AF-D6Z5V3-F1
#
_cell.length_a   1.000
_cell.length_b   1.000
_cell.length_c   1.000
_cell.angle_alpha   90.00
_cell.angle_beta   90.00
_cell.angle_gamma   90.00
#
_symmetry.space_group_name_H-M   'P 1'
#
loop_
_entity.id
_entity.type
_entity.pdbx_description
1 polymer ?
#
loop_
_entity_poly.entity_id
_entity_poly.type
_entity_poly.pdbx_seq_one_letter_code
_entity_poly.pdbx_strand_id
1 'polypeptide(L)'
;MKIVGSIDGKRVSSRELEERVQAAVNGGAHELEIEARGQHGIGGRIWPKHAPVKLRVQGPIGQRLGAMGMMGTEIVAEGGASDDVGWLNCGAKITVLGDVTNGAHNAGAQGVLYVQGGGGARCDTMTKHNPRFEPLQSWYFRDVGDSFAEFKAGGIAVVCGVNPRHPENVLGYRPCVGMVGGVVYFRGNTKGYSEKDVQLLELTEADWQWLTDHIKPYLAAIDRLDYLPELTKSAADWHKLIAYTPAEKKQRSSHRLATWEFRRSQWEPAVGKGGIFGDMIERPFTLLPFITTGQERRFKPVWNNEKQLPPCVAVCPSDIPSHRRFQLLRQGKRQEALDLVLQYSPLAATVCGELCPNICMKACSRKVVDQPLDIKGLGRASRNLTLPKPATASGKQVAVIGGGPAGLSATWQLWLKGHRVTLYEAGSRLGGRLWQSVEQGKVAADILEEDLGRISAGGMTIHLDTTVDADRFKSLRQEHDGIIIACGAQDKEGTGLAFVGPEIHHQQGKIKTNQHGQTDELKVFAAGDVVSRGLPTHLIGSGRRAALALNALLTDSQYHPESRPTIPYAGLKLEYFAFQRGECTTADGRGSGNGNPIIGPVIPTAPPAATPESEAIRCVSCGLCRDCHICENTCHYGAISRRDLGEGEFEYVVDPDRCIGCGFCAGTCPCGIWEMEENI
;
A
#
# COMPACT_ATOMS: atom_id res chain seq x y z
N MET A 1 52.66 23.04 -26.17
CA MET A 1 52.80 22.30 -27.45
C MET A 1 51.55 22.49 -28.29
N LYS A 2 51.66 22.86 -29.57
CA LYS A 2 50.48 23.06 -30.44
C LYS A 2 50.14 21.76 -31.20
N ILE A 3 48.87 21.38 -31.20
CA ILE A 3 48.32 20.22 -31.95
C ILE A 3 47.14 20.70 -32.78
N VAL A 4 47.24 20.54 -34.10
CA VAL A 4 46.20 20.97 -35.03
C VAL A 4 45.33 19.78 -35.43
N GLY A 5 44.01 19.96 -35.38
CA GLY A 5 42.98 19.01 -35.79
C GLY A 5 42.87 18.78 -37.30
N SER A 6 43.91 19.10 -38.07
CA SER A 6 44.02 18.85 -39.50
C SER A 6 45.46 18.54 -39.90
N ILE A 7 45.61 17.78 -40.98
CA ILE A 7 46.88 17.53 -41.68
C ILE A 7 46.62 17.87 -43.16
N ASP A 8 47.51 18.66 -43.76
CA ASP A 8 47.39 19.13 -45.15
C ASP A 8 46.01 19.73 -45.49
N GLY A 9 45.46 20.51 -44.55
CA GLY A 9 44.15 21.15 -44.68
C GLY A 9 42.94 20.22 -44.53
N LYS A 10 43.15 18.91 -44.34
CA LYS A 10 42.07 17.92 -44.13
C LYS A 10 41.90 17.63 -42.64
N ARG A 11 40.65 17.63 -42.17
CA ARG A 11 40.29 17.31 -40.78
C ARG A 11 40.74 15.89 -40.42
N VAL A 12 41.52 15.73 -39.36
CA VAL A 12 41.86 14.40 -38.82
C VAL A 12 40.71 13.83 -38.00
N SER A 13 40.67 12.51 -37.86
CA SER A 13 39.67 11.84 -37.02
C SER A 13 39.82 12.22 -35.54
N SER A 14 38.75 12.07 -34.74
CA SER A 14 38.84 12.32 -33.29
C SER A 14 39.79 11.36 -32.59
N ARG A 15 39.88 10.11 -33.06
CA ARG A 15 40.83 9.11 -32.57
C ARG A 15 42.27 9.56 -32.81
N GLU A 16 42.58 10.00 -34.02
CA GLU A 16 43.94 10.41 -34.39
C GLU A 16 44.37 11.68 -33.65
N LEU A 17 43.46 12.64 -33.46
CA LEU A 17 43.75 13.81 -32.62
C LEU A 17 44.04 13.39 -31.17
N GLU A 18 43.23 12.49 -30.62
CA GLU A 18 43.42 11.97 -29.25
C GLU A 18 44.74 11.22 -29.10
N GLU A 19 45.10 10.34 -30.04
CA GLU A 19 46.40 9.63 -30.04
C GLU A 19 47.58 10.61 -30.01
N ARG A 20 47.49 11.72 -30.75
CA ARG A 20 48.51 12.78 -30.75
C ARG A 20 48.57 13.55 -29.42
N VAL A 21 47.41 13.85 -28.83
CA VAL A 21 47.32 14.49 -27.51
C VAL A 21 47.93 13.59 -26.43
N GLN A 22 47.56 12.31 -26.41
CA GLN A 22 48.08 11.32 -25.46
C GLN A 22 49.58 11.09 -25.65
N ALA A 23 50.06 11.02 -26.89
CA ALA A 23 51.50 10.91 -27.18
C ALA A 23 52.28 12.14 -26.66
N ALA A 24 51.73 13.35 -26.86
CA ALA A 24 52.34 14.57 -26.35
C ALA A 24 52.41 14.58 -24.82
N VAL A 25 51.31 14.24 -24.14
CA VAL A 25 51.27 14.17 -22.67
C VAL A 25 52.22 13.10 -22.14
N ASN A 26 52.24 11.90 -22.73
CA ASN A 26 53.18 10.84 -22.34
C ASN A 26 54.65 11.21 -22.61
N GLY A 27 54.89 12.08 -23.60
CA GLY A 27 56.19 12.67 -23.88
C GLY A 27 56.59 13.81 -22.94
N GLY A 28 55.79 14.13 -21.92
CA GLY A 28 56.07 15.15 -20.91
C GLY A 28 55.48 16.54 -21.19
N ALA A 29 54.58 16.67 -22.17
CA ALA A 29 53.89 17.94 -22.40
C ALA A 29 52.84 18.20 -21.30
N HIS A 30 52.98 19.32 -20.60
CA HIS A 30 52.06 19.75 -19.54
C HIS A 30 51.12 20.88 -19.99
N GLU A 31 51.45 21.59 -21.07
CA GLU A 31 50.58 22.62 -21.65
C GLU A 31 50.40 22.35 -23.15
N LEU A 32 49.14 22.22 -23.58
CA LEU A 32 48.78 21.93 -24.95
C LEU A 32 47.81 22.99 -25.50
N GLU A 33 48.06 23.43 -26.71
CA GLU A 33 47.14 24.25 -27.50
C GLU A 33 46.57 23.39 -28.62
N ILE A 34 45.26 23.17 -28.61
CA ILE A 34 44.56 22.33 -29.56
C ILE A 34 43.69 23.19 -30.46
N GLU A 35 43.96 23.14 -31.76
CA GLU A 35 43.11 23.78 -32.76
C GLU A 35 42.10 22.75 -33.29
N ALA A 36 40.91 22.72 -32.71
CA ALA A 36 39.84 21.80 -33.05
C ALA A 36 39.12 22.20 -34.35
N ARG A 37 38.61 21.19 -35.05
CA ARG A 37 37.81 21.25 -36.27
C ARG A 37 36.59 20.33 -36.14
N GLY A 38 35.93 20.37 -34.98
CA GLY A 38 34.76 19.56 -34.64
C GLY A 38 35.09 18.15 -34.16
N GLN A 39 36.30 17.90 -33.64
CA GLN A 39 36.62 16.61 -33.02
C GLN A 39 35.93 16.45 -31.66
N HIS A 40 35.57 15.22 -31.34
CA HIS A 40 34.87 14.86 -30.10
C HIS A 40 35.88 14.39 -29.05
N GLY A 41 35.52 14.49 -27.77
CA GLY A 41 36.27 13.85 -26.69
C GLY A 41 37.57 14.55 -26.26
N ILE A 42 37.85 15.75 -26.79
CA ILE A 42 39.14 16.44 -26.60
C ILE A 42 39.42 16.65 -25.10
N GLY A 43 40.61 16.29 -24.66
CA GLY A 43 41.05 16.45 -23.27
C GLY A 43 40.41 15.49 -22.28
N GLY A 44 39.49 14.65 -22.74
CA GLY A 44 38.96 13.54 -21.96
C GLY A 44 39.98 12.42 -21.81
N ARG A 45 39.87 11.62 -20.74
CA ARG A 45 40.73 10.42 -20.51
C ARG A 45 42.24 10.69 -20.46
N ILE A 46 42.66 11.92 -20.21
CA ILE A 46 44.07 12.23 -19.89
C ILE A 46 44.33 11.77 -18.46
N TRP A 47 45.43 11.03 -18.26
CA TRP A 47 45.88 10.59 -16.94
C TRP A 47 47.21 11.25 -16.59
N PRO A 48 47.21 12.39 -15.87
CA PRO A 48 48.45 13.03 -15.44
C PRO A 48 49.24 12.11 -14.50
N LYS A 49 50.46 11.71 -14.88
CA LYS A 49 51.32 10.83 -14.06
C LYS A 49 52.29 11.59 -13.14
N HIS A 50 52.68 12.81 -13.52
CA HIS A 50 53.80 13.53 -12.89
C HIS A 50 53.46 14.96 -12.48
N ALA A 51 52.78 15.71 -13.35
CA ALA A 51 52.31 17.07 -13.06
C ALA A 51 50.99 17.34 -13.79
N PRO A 52 50.20 18.33 -13.34
CA PRO A 52 48.95 18.71 -13.98
C PRO A 52 49.13 19.00 -15.48
N VAL A 53 48.08 18.74 -16.26
CA VAL A 53 48.07 18.98 -17.71
C VAL A 53 47.00 20.03 -18.01
N LYS A 54 47.39 21.08 -18.72
CA LYS A 54 46.52 22.16 -19.17
C LYS A 54 46.33 22.11 -20.67
N LEU A 55 45.07 22.19 -21.11
CA LEU A 55 44.68 22.19 -22.51
C LEU A 55 43.92 23.48 -22.80
N ARG A 56 44.38 24.26 -23.77
CA ARG A 56 43.60 25.33 -24.41
C ARG A 56 43.07 24.80 -25.73
N VAL A 57 41.76 24.82 -25.92
CA VAL A 57 41.09 24.28 -27.10
C VAL A 57 40.39 25.41 -27.84
N GLN A 58 40.75 25.62 -29.10
CA GLN A 58 40.23 26.68 -29.97
C GLN A 58 39.53 26.10 -31.20
N GLY A 59 38.74 26.92 -31.89
CA GLY A 59 38.01 26.52 -33.09
C GLY A 59 36.71 25.75 -32.78
N PRO A 60 36.06 25.13 -33.78
CA PRO A 60 34.83 24.38 -33.54
C PRO A 60 35.08 23.15 -32.64
N ILE A 61 34.44 23.10 -31.48
CA ILE A 61 34.59 22.00 -30.50
C ILE A 61 33.40 21.04 -30.63
N GLY A 62 33.70 19.77 -30.88
CA GLY A 62 32.69 18.72 -31.00
C GLY A 62 32.19 18.22 -29.65
N GLN A 63 31.37 17.17 -29.68
CA GLN A 63 30.75 16.60 -28.47
C GLN A 63 31.79 16.06 -27.47
N ARG A 64 31.40 15.95 -26.21
CA ARG A 64 32.15 15.25 -25.15
C ARG A 64 33.51 15.86 -24.80
N LEU A 65 33.65 17.19 -24.92
CA LEU A 65 34.82 17.91 -24.43
C LEU A 65 35.07 17.53 -22.94
N GLY A 66 36.28 17.08 -22.60
CA GLY A 66 36.63 16.71 -21.24
C GLY A 66 35.89 15.49 -20.67
N ALA A 67 35.28 14.66 -21.51
CA ALA A 67 34.58 13.47 -21.05
C ALA A 67 35.51 12.46 -20.36
N MET A 68 35.05 11.88 -19.25
CA MET A 68 35.87 11.04 -18.35
C MET A 68 37.16 11.75 -17.92
N GLY A 69 37.07 13.06 -17.71
CA GLY A 69 38.19 13.89 -17.25
C GLY A 69 38.66 13.46 -15.86
N MET A 70 39.98 13.42 -15.67
CA MET A 70 40.60 12.98 -14.41
C MET A 70 41.22 14.15 -13.66
N MET A 71 41.42 13.96 -12.34
CA MET A 71 42.11 14.93 -11.50
C MET A 71 43.46 15.34 -12.08
N GLY A 72 43.82 16.62 -11.92
CA GLY A 72 45.05 17.19 -12.47
C GLY A 72 44.96 17.59 -13.95
N THR A 73 43.78 17.46 -14.58
CA THR A 73 43.56 17.97 -15.96
C THR A 73 42.75 19.26 -15.91
N GLU A 74 43.28 20.34 -16.51
CA GLU A 74 42.57 21.60 -16.73
C GLU A 74 42.33 21.81 -18.24
N ILE A 75 41.09 22.08 -18.63
CA ILE A 75 40.68 22.29 -20.02
C ILE A 75 40.01 23.64 -20.12
N VAL A 76 40.51 24.50 -21.01
CA VAL A 76 39.92 25.81 -21.33
C VAL A 76 39.49 25.79 -22.79
N ALA A 77 38.19 25.83 -23.04
CA ALA A 77 37.60 25.97 -24.37
C ALA A 77 37.36 27.44 -24.68
N GLU A 78 38.00 27.92 -25.75
CA GLU A 78 37.87 29.29 -26.24
C GLU A 78 36.68 29.35 -27.22
N GLY A 79 35.48 29.55 -26.66
CA GLY A 79 34.21 29.56 -27.36
C GLY A 79 33.20 28.56 -26.77
N GLY A 80 32.11 28.32 -27.49
CA GLY A 80 31.10 27.33 -27.10
C GLY A 80 31.52 25.89 -27.38
N ALA A 81 30.90 24.94 -26.70
CA ALA A 81 31.15 23.51 -26.88
C ALA A 81 29.83 22.74 -27.09
N SER A 82 29.88 21.73 -27.96
CA SER A 82 28.74 20.85 -28.26
C SER A 82 28.44 19.89 -27.09
N ASP A 83 27.48 18.97 -27.30
CA ASP A 83 26.81 18.22 -26.23
C ASP A 83 27.78 17.43 -25.36
N ASP A 84 27.35 17.11 -24.14
CA ASP A 84 28.02 16.20 -23.21
C ASP A 84 29.39 16.70 -22.69
N VAL A 85 29.58 18.02 -22.56
CA VAL A 85 30.79 18.59 -21.93
C VAL A 85 30.96 18.02 -20.52
N GLY A 86 32.11 17.42 -20.23
CA GLY A 86 32.38 16.79 -18.95
C GLY A 86 31.49 15.58 -18.63
N TRP A 87 30.99 14.88 -19.65
CA TRP A 87 30.31 13.61 -19.45
C TRP A 87 31.17 12.62 -18.67
N LEU A 88 30.64 12.03 -17.61
CA LEU A 88 31.38 11.17 -16.68
C LEU A 88 32.64 11.84 -16.08
N ASN A 89 32.64 13.15 -15.87
CA ASN A 89 33.78 13.83 -15.24
C ASN A 89 34.09 13.21 -13.86
N CYS A 90 35.36 12.90 -13.63
CA CYS A 90 35.90 12.26 -12.43
C CYS A 90 37.01 13.09 -11.79
N GLY A 91 37.09 14.40 -12.08
CA GLY A 91 38.01 15.29 -11.37
C GLY A 91 38.66 16.38 -12.23
N ALA A 92 38.42 16.43 -13.54
CA ALA A 92 38.96 17.49 -14.38
C ALA A 92 38.26 18.84 -14.09
N LYS A 93 39.02 19.92 -14.27
CA LYS A 93 38.49 21.28 -14.28
C LYS A 93 38.31 21.72 -15.73
N ILE A 94 37.08 21.99 -16.12
CA ILE A 94 36.69 22.36 -17.47
C ILE A 94 36.13 23.79 -17.42
N THR A 95 36.64 24.67 -18.26
CA THR A 95 36.16 26.05 -18.41
C THR A 95 35.80 26.28 -19.86
N VAL A 96 34.56 26.70 -20.12
CA VAL A 96 34.03 26.98 -21.45
C VAL A 96 33.73 28.47 -21.53
N LEU A 97 34.46 29.20 -22.37
CA LEU A 97 34.31 30.64 -22.58
C LEU A 97 33.17 30.96 -23.57
N GLY A 98 32.06 30.25 -23.44
CA GLY A 98 30.87 30.33 -24.29
C GLY A 98 29.72 29.50 -23.73
N ASP A 99 28.73 29.19 -24.56
CA ASP A 99 27.62 28.30 -24.20
C ASP A 99 28.02 26.82 -24.27
N VAL A 100 27.41 26.00 -23.41
CA VAL A 100 27.39 24.54 -23.57
C VAL A 100 26.00 24.11 -24.01
N THR A 101 25.92 23.15 -24.91
CA THR A 101 24.63 22.62 -25.38
C THR A 101 24.09 21.58 -24.39
N ASN A 102 23.56 20.45 -24.84
CA ASN A 102 22.82 19.53 -23.98
C ASN A 102 23.76 18.60 -23.19
N GLY A 103 23.29 18.08 -22.05
CA GLY A 103 23.99 16.99 -21.36
C GLY A 103 25.29 17.39 -20.65
N ALA A 104 25.55 18.69 -20.46
CA ALA A 104 26.74 19.13 -19.74
C ALA A 104 26.78 18.50 -18.33
N HIS A 105 27.94 17.98 -17.94
CA HIS A 105 28.18 17.23 -16.70
C HIS A 105 27.29 16.00 -16.48
N ASN A 106 26.68 15.44 -17.53
CA ASN A 106 25.89 14.22 -17.42
C ASN A 106 26.71 13.08 -16.80
N ALA A 107 26.16 12.47 -15.74
CA ALA A 107 26.74 11.36 -14.98
C ALA A 107 28.13 11.62 -14.35
N GLY A 108 28.57 12.87 -14.24
CA GLY A 108 29.81 13.23 -13.54
C GLY A 108 29.75 12.91 -12.04
N ALA A 109 30.89 12.62 -11.43
CA ALA A 109 31.01 12.33 -10.00
C ALA A 109 31.91 13.31 -9.25
N GLN A 110 32.88 13.92 -9.93
CA GLN A 110 33.88 14.84 -9.36
C GLN A 110 34.36 15.82 -10.44
N GLY A 111 35.02 16.90 -10.00
CA GLY A 111 35.58 17.92 -10.89
C GLY A 111 34.69 19.16 -10.99
N VAL A 112 35.11 20.10 -11.84
CA VAL A 112 34.51 21.43 -11.93
C VAL A 112 34.23 21.76 -13.38
N LEU A 113 33.02 22.27 -13.66
CA LEU A 113 32.65 22.87 -14.94
C LEU A 113 32.28 24.33 -14.71
N TYR A 114 32.97 25.23 -15.40
CA TYR A 114 32.71 26.66 -15.43
C TYR A 114 32.26 27.07 -16.82
N VAL A 115 31.06 27.63 -16.95
CA VAL A 115 30.46 28.00 -18.24
C VAL A 115 30.19 29.51 -18.26
N GLN A 116 30.88 30.24 -19.14
CA GLN A 116 30.68 31.69 -19.33
C GLN A 116 29.30 32.04 -19.90
N GLY A 117 28.67 31.11 -20.64
CA GLY A 117 27.31 31.24 -21.18
C GLY A 117 26.25 30.55 -20.32
N GLY A 118 25.27 29.93 -20.99
CA GLY A 118 24.25 29.06 -20.42
C GLY A 118 24.44 27.59 -20.80
N GLY A 119 23.61 26.74 -20.20
CA GLY A 119 23.52 25.31 -20.52
C GLY A 119 22.29 24.97 -21.36
N GLY A 120 22.38 23.97 -22.22
CA GLY A 120 21.23 23.42 -22.96
C GLY A 120 20.33 22.53 -22.09
N ALA A 121 19.56 21.66 -22.72
CA ALA A 121 18.69 20.71 -22.03
C ALA A 121 19.50 19.61 -21.32
N ARG A 122 18.94 19.05 -20.24
CA ARG A 122 19.50 17.90 -19.50
C ARG A 122 20.94 18.11 -19.02
N CYS A 123 21.32 19.34 -18.70
CA CYS A 123 22.56 19.60 -17.99
C CYS A 123 22.42 19.09 -16.54
N ASP A 124 23.53 18.63 -15.95
CA ASP A 124 23.59 18.06 -14.59
C ASP A 124 22.74 16.79 -14.37
N THR A 125 22.35 16.11 -15.45
CA THR A 125 21.61 14.85 -15.35
C THR A 125 22.47 13.75 -14.71
N MET A 126 21.89 12.99 -13.79
CA MET A 126 22.54 11.83 -13.14
C MET A 126 23.89 12.12 -12.45
N THR A 127 24.22 13.37 -12.11
CA THR A 127 25.47 13.64 -11.39
C THR A 127 25.45 12.96 -10.02
N LYS A 128 26.63 12.55 -9.56
CA LYS A 128 26.82 11.78 -8.32
C LYS A 128 27.76 12.55 -7.39
N HIS A 129 27.73 12.16 -6.13
CA HIS A 129 28.74 12.58 -5.18
C HIS A 129 29.24 11.35 -4.44
N ASN A 130 30.56 11.15 -4.47
CA ASN A 130 31.23 10.20 -3.59
C ASN A 130 31.73 10.98 -2.37
N PRO A 131 31.25 10.70 -1.15
CA PRO A 131 31.63 11.44 0.06
C PRO A 131 33.13 11.43 0.39
N ARG A 132 33.93 10.57 -0.27
CA ARG A 132 35.39 10.53 -0.12
C ARG A 132 36.11 11.67 -0.84
N PHE A 133 35.42 12.40 -1.70
CA PHE A 133 36.00 13.42 -2.57
C PHE A 133 35.14 14.68 -2.54
N GLU A 134 35.73 15.80 -2.94
CA GLU A 134 34.99 17.05 -3.11
C GLU A 134 33.80 16.85 -4.08
N PRO A 135 32.65 17.49 -3.79
CA PRO A 135 31.49 17.41 -4.66
C PRO A 135 31.81 17.99 -6.03
N LEU A 136 31.29 17.32 -7.06
CA LEU A 136 31.28 17.87 -8.42
C LEU A 136 30.58 19.23 -8.43
N GLN A 137 31.17 20.20 -9.14
CA GLN A 137 30.63 21.56 -9.26
C GLN A 137 30.32 21.90 -10.72
N SER A 138 29.14 22.45 -10.97
CA SER A 138 28.72 22.97 -12.28
C SER A 138 28.28 24.42 -12.13
N TRP A 139 28.86 25.35 -12.89
CA TRP A 139 28.55 26.77 -12.81
C TRP A 139 28.15 27.30 -14.19
N TYR A 140 27.00 27.97 -14.24
CA TYR A 140 26.42 28.56 -15.45
C TYR A 140 26.17 30.04 -15.22
N PHE A 141 26.75 30.90 -16.06
CA PHE A 141 26.67 32.35 -15.89
C PHE A 141 25.27 32.90 -16.21
N ARG A 142 24.61 32.37 -17.25
CA ARG A 142 23.27 32.82 -17.65
C ARG A 142 22.14 31.94 -17.09
N ASP A 143 21.69 30.97 -17.87
CA ASP A 143 20.51 30.14 -17.62
C ASP A 143 20.74 28.71 -18.13
N VAL A 144 19.86 27.78 -17.76
CA VAL A 144 19.91 26.37 -18.19
C VAL A 144 18.60 25.95 -18.86
N GLY A 145 18.66 24.95 -19.73
CA GLY A 145 17.52 24.44 -20.49
C GLY A 145 16.71 23.36 -19.75
N ASP A 146 15.74 22.80 -20.45
CA ASP A 146 14.75 21.86 -19.91
C ASP A 146 15.36 20.60 -19.29
N SER A 147 14.65 20.03 -18.30
CA SER A 147 15.06 18.83 -17.56
C SER A 147 16.44 18.97 -16.89
N PHE A 148 16.78 20.19 -16.46
CA PHE A 148 17.99 20.45 -15.69
C PHE A 148 18.02 19.64 -14.40
N ALA A 149 19.18 19.07 -14.05
CA ALA A 149 19.37 18.25 -12.84
C ALA A 149 18.42 17.05 -12.71
N GLU A 150 17.95 16.49 -13.85
CA GLU A 150 17.13 15.27 -13.87
C GLU A 150 17.93 14.09 -13.28
N PHE A 151 17.33 13.34 -12.35
CA PHE A 151 17.97 12.21 -11.65
C PHE A 151 19.29 12.55 -10.93
N LYS A 152 19.51 13.83 -10.58
CA LYS A 152 20.70 14.26 -9.82
C LYS A 152 20.76 13.54 -8.47
N ALA A 153 21.90 12.89 -8.19
CA ALA A 153 22.15 12.11 -6.97
C ALA A 153 23.26 12.72 -6.09
N GLY A 154 23.89 13.81 -6.52
CA GLY A 154 24.91 14.52 -5.77
C GLY A 154 25.60 15.61 -6.58
N GLY A 155 26.45 16.39 -5.92
CA GLY A 155 27.15 17.54 -6.49
C GLY A 155 26.40 18.85 -6.29
N ILE A 156 27.05 19.95 -6.65
CA ILE A 156 26.56 21.33 -6.50
C ILE A 156 26.46 21.95 -7.89
N ALA A 157 25.30 22.52 -8.21
CA ALA A 157 25.12 23.31 -9.42
C ALA A 157 24.77 24.76 -9.06
N VAL A 158 25.30 25.73 -9.80
CA VAL A 158 25.08 27.16 -9.61
C VAL A 158 24.65 27.78 -10.93
N VAL A 159 23.50 28.46 -10.94
CA VAL A 159 22.97 29.19 -12.10
C VAL A 159 22.83 30.67 -11.74
N CYS A 160 23.72 31.52 -12.27
CA CYS A 160 23.84 32.92 -11.83
C CYS A 160 22.73 33.86 -12.36
N GLY A 161 21.96 33.44 -13.37
CA GLY A 161 20.82 34.22 -13.86
C GLY A 161 21.19 35.55 -14.53
N VAL A 162 22.43 35.71 -15.01
CA VAL A 162 22.87 36.96 -15.65
C VAL A 162 22.44 36.96 -17.12
N ASN A 163 21.62 37.91 -17.53
CA ASN A 163 21.09 38.02 -18.91
C ASN A 163 20.57 36.68 -19.48
N PRO A 164 19.64 36.00 -18.78
CA PRO A 164 19.15 34.67 -19.17
C PRO A 164 18.39 34.73 -20.50
N ARG A 165 18.43 33.64 -21.30
CA ARG A 165 17.63 33.52 -22.53
C ARG A 165 16.12 33.59 -22.24
N HIS A 166 15.71 33.10 -21.08
CA HIS A 166 14.33 33.12 -20.58
C HIS A 166 14.29 33.75 -19.17
N PRO A 167 14.17 35.09 -19.04
CA PRO A 167 14.22 35.79 -17.75
C PRO A 167 13.17 35.36 -16.73
N GLU A 168 12.04 34.85 -17.19
CA GLU A 168 10.97 34.36 -16.35
C GLU A 168 11.15 32.90 -15.90
N ASN A 169 12.14 32.18 -16.45
CA ASN A 169 12.38 30.78 -16.10
C ASN A 169 13.85 30.34 -16.32
N VAL A 170 14.72 30.65 -15.35
CA VAL A 170 16.16 30.42 -15.46
C VAL A 170 16.60 28.95 -15.40
N LEU A 171 15.70 28.05 -15.00
CA LEU A 171 15.96 26.61 -14.83
C LEU A 171 15.30 25.71 -15.90
N GLY A 172 14.64 26.29 -16.91
CA GLY A 172 13.94 25.54 -17.95
C GLY A 172 12.69 24.78 -17.45
N TYR A 173 12.10 23.96 -18.32
CA TYR A 173 10.92 23.16 -17.98
C TYR A 173 11.28 21.88 -17.21
N ARG A 174 10.53 21.60 -16.13
CA ARG A 174 10.68 20.40 -15.27
C ARG A 174 12.10 20.17 -14.71
N PRO A 175 12.72 21.16 -14.05
CA PRO A 175 13.98 20.93 -13.37
C PRO A 175 13.82 19.97 -12.17
N CYS A 176 14.90 19.26 -11.86
CA CYS A 176 15.07 18.41 -10.68
C CYS A 176 14.12 17.20 -10.59
N VAL A 177 13.49 16.78 -11.69
CA VAL A 177 12.67 15.56 -11.72
C VAL A 177 13.54 14.35 -11.37
N GLY A 178 13.09 13.56 -10.39
CA GLY A 178 13.82 12.38 -9.92
C GLY A 178 15.11 12.69 -9.17
N MET A 179 15.36 13.94 -8.77
CA MET A 179 16.51 14.30 -7.95
C MET A 179 16.42 13.63 -6.57
N VAL A 180 17.51 12.97 -6.17
CA VAL A 180 17.63 12.20 -4.92
C VAL A 180 18.77 12.69 -4.02
N GLY A 181 19.63 13.59 -4.51
CA GLY A 181 20.70 14.19 -3.73
C GLY A 181 21.40 15.32 -4.47
N GLY A 182 22.17 16.15 -3.75
CA GLY A 182 22.86 17.33 -4.29
C GLY A 182 22.13 18.64 -4.02
N VAL A 183 22.72 19.74 -4.48
CA VAL A 183 22.23 21.11 -4.27
C VAL A 183 22.24 21.88 -5.59
N VAL A 184 21.20 22.68 -5.82
CA VAL A 184 21.13 23.65 -6.91
C VAL A 184 20.92 25.05 -6.33
N TYR A 185 21.89 25.93 -6.52
CA TYR A 185 21.78 27.35 -6.25
C TYR A 185 21.38 28.07 -7.54
N PHE A 186 20.42 28.98 -7.47
CA PHE A 186 20.04 29.77 -8.63
C PHE A 186 19.59 31.18 -8.25
N ARG A 187 19.83 32.12 -9.15
CA ARG A 187 19.37 33.51 -9.05
C ARG A 187 18.37 33.81 -10.16
N GLY A 188 17.27 34.48 -9.82
CA GLY A 188 16.19 34.82 -10.74
C GLY A 188 14.94 33.92 -10.60
N ASN A 189 14.00 34.08 -11.53
CA ASN A 189 12.67 33.44 -11.46
C ASN A 189 12.66 32.03 -12.06
N THR A 190 11.83 31.15 -11.48
CA THR A 190 11.51 29.82 -12.04
C THR A 190 10.00 29.62 -12.16
N LYS A 191 9.53 29.04 -13.27
CA LYS A 191 8.10 28.76 -13.52
C LYS A 191 7.61 27.46 -12.86
N GLY A 192 8.51 26.66 -12.28
CA GLY A 192 8.16 25.44 -11.56
C GLY A 192 9.34 24.47 -11.42
N TYR A 193 9.23 23.54 -10.48
CA TYR A 193 10.22 22.49 -10.22
C TYR A 193 9.51 21.21 -9.73
N SER A 194 10.23 20.09 -9.60
CA SER A 194 9.64 18.86 -9.05
C SER A 194 9.38 18.96 -7.54
N GLU A 195 8.22 19.49 -7.13
CA GLU A 195 7.78 19.56 -5.73
C GLU A 195 7.70 18.20 -5.02
N LYS A 196 7.66 17.11 -5.81
CA LYS A 196 7.71 15.74 -5.30
C LYS A 196 9.12 15.37 -4.83
N ASP A 197 10.15 15.89 -5.49
CA ASP A 197 11.53 15.42 -5.33
C ASP A 197 12.40 16.38 -4.55
N VAL A 198 12.16 17.68 -4.68
CA VAL A 198 12.97 18.73 -4.07
C VAL A 198 12.12 19.75 -3.32
N GLN A 199 12.75 20.43 -2.37
CA GLN A 199 12.21 21.59 -1.68
C GLN A 199 12.98 22.85 -2.08
N LEU A 200 12.24 23.95 -2.25
CA LEU A 200 12.77 25.30 -2.43
C LEU A 200 12.97 25.94 -1.06
N LEU A 201 14.17 26.43 -0.80
CA LEU A 201 14.59 27.03 0.45
C LEU A 201 15.36 28.32 0.18
N GLU A 202 15.30 29.24 1.14
CA GLU A 202 16.22 30.37 1.22
C GLU A 202 17.63 29.91 1.59
N LEU A 203 18.64 30.71 1.25
CA LEU A 203 20.02 30.43 1.63
C LEU A 203 20.23 30.65 3.13
N THR A 204 20.92 29.73 3.77
CA THR A 204 21.47 29.93 5.12
C THR A 204 22.75 30.76 5.04
N GLU A 205 23.21 31.26 6.19
CA GLU A 205 24.48 32.00 6.28
C GLU A 205 25.68 31.16 5.77
N ALA A 206 25.68 29.86 6.06
CA ALA A 206 26.70 28.94 5.57
C ALA A 206 26.63 28.73 4.05
N ASP A 207 25.42 28.63 3.48
CA ASP A 207 25.25 28.55 2.02
C ASP A 207 25.75 29.82 1.34
N TRP A 208 25.42 30.99 1.92
CA TRP A 208 25.83 32.28 1.39
C TRP A 208 27.35 32.45 1.41
N GLN A 209 27.99 32.14 2.53
CA GLN A 209 29.44 32.18 2.66
C GLN A 209 30.12 31.23 1.65
N TRP A 210 29.62 30.01 1.51
CA TRP A 210 30.14 29.07 0.52
C TRP A 210 30.02 29.63 -0.91
N LEU A 211 28.86 30.19 -1.26
CA LEU A 211 28.61 30.74 -2.58
C LEU A 211 29.53 31.92 -2.90
N THR A 212 29.71 32.88 -1.97
CA THR A 212 30.56 34.05 -2.15
C THR A 212 32.05 33.69 -2.23
N ASP A 213 32.50 32.68 -1.49
CA ASP A 213 33.88 32.21 -1.55
C ASP A 213 34.20 31.55 -2.91
N HIS A 214 33.24 30.84 -3.50
CA HIS A 214 33.45 30.06 -4.72
C HIS A 214 33.10 30.81 -6.02
N ILE A 215 32.26 31.85 -5.95
CA ILE A 215 31.88 32.63 -7.14
C ILE A 215 33.06 33.46 -7.67
N LYS A 216 33.95 33.96 -6.80
CA LYS A 216 35.11 34.76 -7.22
C LYS A 216 36.10 33.95 -8.09
N PRO A 217 36.55 32.75 -7.68
CA PRO A 217 37.34 31.87 -8.55
C PRO A 217 36.64 31.50 -9.87
N TYR A 218 35.33 31.28 -9.84
CA TYR A 218 34.54 31.02 -11.04
C TYR A 218 34.56 32.20 -12.01
N LEU A 219 34.22 33.40 -11.56
CA LEU A 219 34.21 34.62 -12.37
C LEU A 219 35.59 34.96 -12.93
N ALA A 220 36.66 34.71 -12.16
CA ALA A 220 38.03 34.85 -12.66
C ALA A 220 38.33 33.88 -13.81
N ALA A 221 37.87 32.62 -13.70
CA ALA A 221 38.12 31.62 -14.74
C ALA A 221 37.36 31.89 -16.04
N ILE A 222 36.17 32.49 -15.95
CA ILE A 222 35.36 32.85 -17.13
C ILE A 222 35.55 34.30 -17.59
N ASP A 223 36.52 35.03 -17.04
CA ASP A 223 36.79 36.44 -17.39
C ASP A 223 35.57 37.37 -17.23
N ARG A 224 34.92 37.31 -16.06
CA ARG A 224 33.72 38.10 -15.68
C ARG A 224 33.76 38.62 -14.24
N LEU A 225 34.96 38.97 -13.75
CA LEU A 225 35.14 39.45 -12.37
C LEU A 225 34.40 40.76 -12.06
N ASP A 226 34.08 41.55 -13.08
CA ASP A 226 33.28 42.76 -13.02
C ASP A 226 31.84 42.53 -12.48
N TYR A 227 31.31 41.33 -12.62
CA TYR A 227 29.99 40.95 -12.09
C TYR A 227 29.99 40.54 -10.61
N LEU A 228 31.15 40.48 -9.96
CA LEU A 228 31.24 40.07 -8.56
C LEU A 228 30.37 40.94 -7.63
N PRO A 229 30.40 42.29 -7.69
CA PRO A 229 29.57 43.13 -6.81
C PRO A 229 28.07 42.94 -7.04
N GLU A 230 27.65 42.61 -8.27
CA GLU A 230 26.24 42.33 -8.58
C GLU A 230 25.80 41.00 -7.96
N LEU A 231 26.57 39.94 -8.18
CA LEU A 231 26.18 38.58 -7.78
C LEU A 231 26.31 38.34 -6.27
N THR A 232 27.13 39.14 -5.57
CA THR A 232 27.29 39.09 -4.12
C THR A 232 26.57 40.23 -3.38
N LYS A 233 25.64 40.94 -4.05
CA LYS A 233 24.94 42.09 -3.46
C LYS A 233 24.02 41.69 -2.31
N SER A 234 23.24 40.62 -2.49
CA SER A 234 22.22 40.18 -1.55
C SER A 234 22.02 38.66 -1.62
N ALA A 235 22.00 38.01 -0.46
CA ALA A 235 21.64 36.59 -0.38
C ALA A 235 20.19 36.33 -0.79
N ALA A 236 19.30 37.31 -0.63
CA ALA A 236 17.88 37.20 -0.96
C ALA A 236 17.59 37.14 -2.47
N ASP A 237 18.57 37.44 -3.31
CA ASP A 237 18.42 37.29 -4.77
C ASP A 237 18.63 35.84 -5.22
N TRP A 238 19.08 34.98 -4.30
CA TRP A 238 19.43 33.59 -4.54
C TRP A 238 18.46 32.64 -3.82
N HIS A 239 18.23 31.50 -4.45
CA HIS A 239 17.41 30.42 -3.89
C HIS A 239 18.14 29.09 -3.97
N LYS A 240 17.72 28.13 -3.15
CA LYS A 240 18.31 26.79 -3.05
C LYS A 240 17.25 25.71 -3.27
N LEU A 241 17.50 24.81 -4.22
CA LEU A 241 16.77 23.54 -4.34
C LEU A 241 17.62 22.40 -3.76
N ILE A 242 17.03 21.64 -2.85
CA ILE A 242 17.66 20.45 -2.25
C ILE A 242 16.69 19.27 -2.29
N ALA A 243 17.22 18.07 -2.54
CA ALA A 243 16.43 16.84 -2.55
C ALA A 243 15.85 16.53 -1.17
N TYR A 244 14.61 16.04 -1.13
CA TYR A 244 14.07 15.43 0.08
C TYR A 244 14.87 14.18 0.45
N THR A 245 15.13 14.03 1.75
CA THR A 245 15.70 12.82 2.31
C THR A 245 14.74 11.62 2.15
N PRO A 246 15.25 10.37 2.14
CA PRO A 246 14.39 9.19 2.11
C PRO A 246 13.34 9.15 3.24
N ALA A 247 13.67 9.68 4.41
CA ALA A 247 12.74 9.76 5.55
C ALA A 247 11.59 10.74 5.30
N GLU A 248 11.90 11.94 4.78
CA GLU A 248 10.89 12.94 4.41
C GLU A 248 9.99 12.43 3.27
N LYS A 249 10.57 11.77 2.25
CA LYS A 249 9.77 11.16 1.16
C LYS A 249 8.83 10.07 1.68
N LYS A 250 9.22 9.30 2.71
CA LYS A 250 8.37 8.27 3.34
C LYS A 250 7.18 8.88 4.08
N GLN A 251 7.39 9.98 4.81
CA GLN A 251 6.32 10.70 5.50
C GLN A 251 5.35 11.38 4.52
N ARG A 252 5.87 11.84 3.38
CA ARG A 252 5.11 12.46 2.29
C ARG A 252 4.50 11.45 1.31
N SER A 253 4.65 10.15 1.55
CA SER A 253 4.11 9.09 0.70
C SER A 253 2.59 9.21 0.62
N SER A 254 2.12 10.02 -0.33
CA SER A 254 0.75 10.01 -0.80
C SER A 254 0.42 8.63 -1.37
N HIS A 255 -0.87 8.30 -1.31
CA HIS A 255 -1.45 7.09 -1.89
C HIS A 255 -0.73 6.70 -3.19
N ARG A 256 -0.12 5.50 -3.22
CA ARG A 256 0.28 4.91 -4.50
C ARG A 256 -1.02 4.66 -5.25
N LEU A 257 -1.35 5.54 -6.21
CA LEU A 257 -2.49 5.35 -7.10
C LEU A 257 -2.39 3.95 -7.68
N ALA A 258 -3.47 3.18 -7.57
CA ALA A 258 -3.53 1.90 -8.26
C ALA A 258 -3.37 2.15 -9.76
N THR A 259 -2.80 1.21 -10.52
CA THR A 259 -2.55 1.41 -11.96
C THR A 259 -3.80 1.85 -12.73
N TRP A 260 -4.97 1.33 -12.36
CA TRP A 260 -6.25 1.72 -12.95
C TRP A 260 -6.65 3.17 -12.60
N GLU A 261 -6.39 3.59 -11.36
CA GLU A 261 -6.68 4.94 -10.88
C GLU A 261 -5.73 5.94 -11.56
N PHE A 262 -4.44 5.63 -11.64
CA PHE A 262 -3.47 6.39 -12.44
C PHE A 262 -3.91 6.48 -13.90
N ARG A 263 -4.32 5.37 -14.51
CA ARG A 263 -4.80 5.36 -15.90
C ARG A 263 -5.97 6.34 -16.08
N ARG A 264 -7.00 6.27 -15.23
CA ARG A 264 -8.24 7.05 -15.38
C ARG A 264 -8.07 8.53 -14.98
N SER A 265 -7.31 8.80 -13.93
CA SER A 265 -7.18 10.14 -13.34
C SER A 265 -6.02 10.97 -13.89
N GLN A 266 -4.98 10.32 -14.42
CA GLN A 266 -3.74 10.98 -14.87
C GLN A 266 -3.48 10.69 -16.35
N TRP A 267 -3.39 9.41 -16.74
CA TRP A 267 -2.94 9.03 -18.08
C TRP A 267 -3.95 9.40 -19.18
N GLU A 268 -5.19 8.90 -19.12
CA GLU A 268 -6.21 9.16 -20.14
C GLU A 268 -6.55 10.65 -20.29
N PRO A 269 -6.60 11.47 -19.21
CA PRO A 269 -6.71 12.92 -19.33
C PRO A 269 -5.51 13.57 -20.04
N ALA A 270 -4.29 13.05 -19.82
CA ALA A 270 -3.07 13.63 -20.36
C ALA A 270 -2.81 13.27 -21.84
N VAL A 271 -3.08 12.03 -22.23
CA VAL A 271 -2.74 11.52 -23.58
C VAL A 271 -3.95 11.09 -24.40
N GLY A 272 -5.17 11.25 -23.88
CA GLY A 272 -6.39 10.78 -24.52
C GLY A 272 -6.78 9.35 -24.14
N LYS A 273 -8.08 9.05 -24.27
CA LYS A 273 -8.65 7.74 -23.97
C LYS A 273 -8.12 6.72 -24.98
N GLY A 274 -7.49 5.64 -24.50
CA GLY A 274 -6.77 4.68 -25.34
C GLY A 274 -5.26 4.88 -25.41
N GLY A 275 -4.73 5.90 -24.71
CA GLY A 275 -3.31 6.20 -24.67
C GLY A 275 -2.84 7.03 -25.87
N ILE A 276 -1.53 7.07 -26.09
CA ILE A 276 -0.86 7.85 -27.16
C ILE A 276 -1.29 7.52 -28.59
N PHE A 277 -2.05 6.44 -28.77
CA PHE A 277 -2.58 6.01 -30.06
C PHE A 277 -4.12 6.00 -30.07
N GLY A 278 -4.77 6.49 -29.01
CA GLY A 278 -6.22 6.40 -28.84
C GLY A 278 -6.99 7.12 -29.96
N ASP A 279 -6.44 8.23 -30.44
CA ASP A 279 -6.91 9.01 -31.58
C ASP A 279 -6.72 8.28 -32.93
N MET A 280 -5.67 7.45 -33.06
CA MET A 280 -5.45 6.61 -34.24
C MET A 280 -6.28 5.32 -34.26
N ILE A 281 -6.95 4.97 -33.16
CA ILE A 281 -7.86 3.82 -33.09
C ILE A 281 -9.25 4.28 -33.58
N GLU A 282 -9.38 4.38 -34.90
CA GLU A 282 -10.64 4.79 -35.56
C GLU A 282 -11.70 3.70 -35.57
N ARG A 283 -11.28 2.43 -35.45
CA ARG A 283 -12.16 1.27 -35.47
C ARG A 283 -12.32 0.71 -34.06
N PRO A 284 -13.55 0.40 -33.61
CA PRO A 284 -13.72 -0.30 -32.36
C PRO A 284 -12.97 -1.64 -32.41
N PHE A 285 -12.41 -2.08 -31.28
CA PHE A 285 -11.90 -3.44 -31.15
C PHE A 285 -13.05 -4.42 -31.34
N THR A 286 -13.28 -4.86 -32.57
CA THR A 286 -14.28 -5.85 -32.92
C THR A 286 -13.66 -7.23 -32.84
N LEU A 287 -14.44 -8.20 -32.34
CA LEU A 287 -14.08 -9.60 -32.48
C LEU A 287 -13.94 -9.98 -33.95
N LEU A 288 -12.93 -10.80 -34.23
CA LEU A 288 -12.85 -11.45 -35.54
C LEU A 288 -14.08 -12.37 -35.69
N PRO A 289 -14.80 -12.34 -36.82
CA PRO A 289 -16.05 -13.09 -37.00
C PRO A 289 -15.94 -14.61 -36.78
N PHE A 290 -14.73 -15.16 -36.80
CA PHE A 290 -14.46 -16.59 -36.64
C PHE A 290 -14.23 -17.02 -35.18
N ILE A 291 -14.24 -16.08 -34.23
CA ILE A 291 -14.09 -16.40 -32.81
C ILE A 291 -15.47 -16.60 -32.19
N THR A 292 -15.71 -17.79 -31.64
CA THR A 292 -16.97 -18.17 -31.00
C THR A 292 -17.25 -17.33 -29.76
N THR A 293 -18.44 -16.73 -29.69
CA THR A 293 -18.98 -15.98 -28.54
C THR A 293 -20.43 -16.38 -28.26
N GLY A 294 -21.09 -15.74 -27.28
CA GLY A 294 -22.52 -15.94 -27.03
C GLY A 294 -22.85 -17.37 -26.63
N GLN A 295 -23.72 -18.02 -27.40
CA GLN A 295 -24.14 -19.42 -27.18
C GLN A 295 -23.12 -20.44 -27.73
N GLU A 296 -22.32 -20.05 -28.73
CA GLU A 296 -21.40 -20.96 -29.43
C GLU A 296 -20.08 -21.19 -28.68
N ARG A 297 -19.82 -20.42 -27.61
CA ARG A 297 -18.65 -20.65 -26.74
C ARG A 297 -18.86 -21.93 -25.93
N ARG A 298 -17.79 -22.67 -25.65
CA ARG A 298 -17.84 -23.89 -24.83
C ARG A 298 -18.00 -23.61 -23.32
N PHE A 299 -17.37 -22.55 -22.83
CA PHE A 299 -17.38 -22.19 -21.41
C PHE A 299 -17.73 -20.71 -21.24
N LYS A 300 -18.37 -20.37 -20.13
CA LYS A 300 -18.67 -18.99 -19.71
C LYS A 300 -18.08 -18.69 -18.33
N PRO A 301 -17.49 -17.51 -18.11
CA PRO A 301 -17.13 -17.07 -16.78
C PRO A 301 -18.37 -16.64 -16.00
N VAL A 302 -18.45 -17.04 -14.72
CA VAL A 302 -19.52 -16.67 -13.80
C VAL A 302 -18.92 -15.98 -12.58
N TRP A 303 -19.50 -14.84 -12.19
CA TRP A 303 -19.09 -14.07 -11.03
C TRP A 303 -19.77 -14.62 -9.77
N ASN A 304 -19.14 -15.61 -9.13
CA ASN A 304 -19.68 -16.34 -7.99
C ASN A 304 -19.28 -15.69 -6.64
N ASN A 305 -19.54 -14.39 -6.51
CA ASN A 305 -19.20 -13.63 -5.31
C ASN A 305 -20.00 -14.11 -4.09
N GLU A 306 -19.32 -14.35 -2.97
CA GLU A 306 -19.92 -14.87 -1.73
C GLU A 306 -20.66 -16.23 -1.88
N LYS A 307 -20.49 -16.96 -2.99
CA LYS A 307 -21.06 -18.33 -3.14
C LYS A 307 -20.40 -19.34 -2.19
N GLN A 308 -19.15 -19.08 -1.81
CA GLN A 308 -18.34 -19.92 -0.92
C GLN A 308 -17.95 -19.16 0.35
N LEU A 309 -17.84 -19.86 1.47
CA LEU A 309 -17.38 -19.27 2.73
C LEU A 309 -15.86 -19.13 2.77
N PRO A 310 -15.33 -18.02 3.32
CA PRO A 310 -13.93 -17.96 3.70
C PRO A 310 -13.65 -18.94 4.85
N PRO A 311 -12.44 -19.54 4.90
CA PRO A 311 -12.09 -20.49 5.96
C PRO A 311 -12.21 -19.92 7.37
N CYS A 312 -11.99 -18.61 7.55
CA CYS A 312 -12.10 -17.97 8.87
C CYS A 312 -13.55 -17.90 9.39
N VAL A 313 -14.55 -17.87 8.51
CA VAL A 313 -15.97 -17.86 8.86
C VAL A 313 -16.47 -19.28 9.02
N ALA A 314 -16.12 -20.18 8.10
CA ALA A 314 -16.56 -21.57 8.11
C ALA A 314 -16.21 -22.33 9.40
N VAL A 315 -15.09 -21.96 10.05
CA VAL A 315 -14.68 -22.57 11.34
C VAL A 315 -15.14 -21.78 12.56
N CYS A 316 -15.71 -20.58 12.38
CA CYS A 316 -16.13 -19.74 13.50
C CYS A 316 -17.45 -20.29 14.08
N PRO A 317 -17.52 -20.66 15.37
CA PRO A 317 -18.75 -21.24 15.94
C PRO A 317 -19.93 -20.25 15.95
N SER A 318 -19.66 -18.96 15.78
CA SER A 318 -20.64 -17.86 15.74
C SER A 318 -20.79 -17.24 14.34
N ASP A 319 -20.13 -17.79 13.32
CA ASP A 319 -20.19 -17.32 11.92
C ASP A 319 -19.80 -15.85 11.70
N ILE A 320 -18.90 -15.31 12.53
CA ILE A 320 -18.49 -13.89 12.46
C ILE A 320 -17.76 -13.62 11.13
N PRO A 321 -18.24 -12.69 10.27
CA PRO A 321 -17.68 -12.44 8.94
C PRO A 321 -16.43 -11.57 8.98
N SER A 322 -15.31 -12.07 9.53
CA SER A 322 -14.07 -11.29 9.69
C SER A 322 -13.54 -10.71 8.37
N HIS A 323 -13.68 -11.43 7.27
CA HIS A 323 -13.29 -10.98 5.93
C HIS A 323 -14.09 -9.75 5.46
N ARG A 324 -15.40 -9.66 5.77
CA ARG A 324 -16.26 -8.49 5.47
C ARG A 324 -15.91 -7.30 6.38
N ARG A 325 -15.55 -7.55 7.64
CA ARG A 325 -14.99 -6.50 8.52
C ARG A 325 -13.72 -5.89 7.91
N PHE A 326 -12.81 -6.73 7.39
CA PHE A 326 -11.63 -6.23 6.67
C PHE A 326 -11.98 -5.53 5.34
N GLN A 327 -13.06 -5.90 4.66
CA GLN A 327 -13.55 -5.17 3.48
C GLN A 327 -13.99 -3.76 3.85
N LEU A 328 -14.82 -3.61 4.88
CA LEU A 328 -15.27 -2.31 5.39
C LEU A 328 -14.08 -1.42 5.80
N LEU A 329 -13.06 -1.99 6.45
CA LEU A 329 -11.83 -1.25 6.78
C LEU A 329 -11.09 -0.74 5.53
N ARG A 330 -11.04 -1.51 4.44
CA ARG A 330 -10.45 -1.04 3.17
C ARG A 330 -11.27 0.07 2.51
N GLN A 331 -12.57 0.11 2.76
CA GLN A 331 -13.46 1.16 2.28
C GLN A 331 -13.43 2.41 3.18
N GLY A 332 -12.58 2.44 4.22
CA GLY A 332 -12.51 3.53 5.19
C GLY A 332 -13.65 3.54 6.22
N LYS A 333 -14.54 2.54 6.20
CA LYS A 333 -15.70 2.40 7.10
C LYS A 333 -15.31 1.72 8.42
N ARG A 334 -14.41 2.35 9.18
CA ARG A 334 -13.83 1.76 10.40
C ARG A 334 -14.89 1.42 11.45
N GLN A 335 -15.81 2.34 11.72
CA GLN A 335 -16.82 2.14 12.76
C GLN A 335 -17.75 0.97 12.41
N GLU A 336 -18.28 0.94 11.19
CA GLU A 336 -19.11 -0.17 10.69
C GLU A 336 -18.37 -1.53 10.77
N ALA A 337 -17.07 -1.56 10.45
CA ALA A 337 -16.27 -2.77 10.53
C ALA A 337 -16.11 -3.32 11.97
N LEU A 338 -15.98 -2.42 12.94
CA LEU A 338 -15.87 -2.77 14.35
C LEU A 338 -17.23 -3.20 14.89
N ASP A 339 -18.29 -2.43 14.62
CA ASP A 339 -19.66 -2.68 15.08
C ASP A 339 -20.27 -3.97 14.51
N LEU A 340 -19.87 -4.39 13.30
CA LEU A 340 -20.42 -5.59 12.64
C LEU A 340 -20.32 -6.85 13.51
N VAL A 341 -19.33 -6.96 14.39
CA VAL A 341 -19.20 -8.11 15.31
C VAL A 341 -20.40 -8.25 16.25
N LEU A 342 -21.05 -7.14 16.61
CA LEU A 342 -22.22 -7.14 17.52
C LEU A 342 -23.46 -7.75 16.89
N GLN A 343 -23.53 -7.83 15.56
CA GLN A 343 -24.58 -8.61 14.89
C GLN A 343 -24.45 -10.11 15.14
N TYR A 344 -23.29 -10.56 15.64
CA TYR A 344 -22.93 -11.96 15.81
C TYR A 344 -22.69 -12.36 17.26
N SER A 345 -22.06 -11.49 18.06
CA SER A 345 -21.72 -11.78 19.45
C SER A 345 -21.77 -10.50 20.31
N PRO A 346 -22.37 -10.54 21.51
CA PRO A 346 -22.30 -9.42 22.46
C PRO A 346 -20.95 -9.29 23.15
N LEU A 347 -20.15 -10.36 23.17
CA LEU A 347 -18.87 -10.47 23.89
C LEU A 347 -17.69 -10.26 22.93
N ALA A 348 -17.68 -9.09 22.28
CA ALA A 348 -16.75 -8.74 21.21
C ALA A 348 -15.31 -8.64 21.72
N ALA A 349 -15.07 -7.83 22.75
CA ALA A 349 -13.73 -7.62 23.28
C ALA A 349 -13.31 -8.78 24.19
N THR A 350 -14.18 -9.23 25.09
CA THR A 350 -13.87 -10.28 26.07
C THR A 350 -13.54 -11.59 25.39
N VAL A 351 -14.41 -12.08 24.50
CA VAL A 351 -14.20 -13.40 23.89
C VAL A 351 -13.43 -13.29 22.59
N CYS A 352 -13.85 -12.47 21.63
CA CYS A 352 -13.14 -12.42 20.33
C CYS A 352 -11.79 -11.71 20.45
N GLY A 353 -11.66 -10.75 21.37
CA GLY A 353 -10.43 -10.00 21.60
C GLY A 353 -9.46 -10.68 22.57
N GLU A 354 -9.91 -11.47 23.56
CA GLU A 354 -9.02 -12.04 24.58
C GLU A 354 -9.06 -13.56 24.71
N LEU A 355 -10.24 -14.15 24.95
CA LEU A 355 -10.36 -15.55 25.37
C LEU A 355 -10.45 -16.59 24.23
N CYS A 356 -10.71 -16.16 22.99
CA CYS A 356 -10.88 -17.07 21.86
C CYS A 356 -9.57 -17.81 21.53
N PRO A 357 -9.60 -19.13 21.25
CA PRO A 357 -8.44 -19.88 20.76
C PRO A 357 -8.08 -19.57 19.29
N ASN A 358 -8.78 -18.61 18.66
CA ASN A 358 -8.52 -18.08 17.32
C ASN A 358 -8.45 -19.16 16.22
N ILE A 359 -9.39 -20.11 16.23
CA ILE A 359 -9.48 -21.14 15.18
C ILE A 359 -9.67 -20.53 13.78
N CYS A 360 -10.28 -19.36 13.68
CA CYS A 360 -10.37 -18.57 12.45
C CYS A 360 -8.99 -18.13 11.91
N MET A 361 -8.06 -17.77 12.79
CA MET A 361 -6.68 -17.43 12.42
C MET A 361 -5.90 -18.69 12.00
N LYS A 362 -6.12 -19.82 12.69
CA LYS A 362 -5.52 -21.12 12.30
C LYS A 362 -5.97 -21.58 10.90
N ALA A 363 -7.22 -21.30 10.54
CA ALA A 363 -7.77 -21.59 9.21
C ALA A 363 -7.44 -20.53 8.15
N CYS A 364 -6.94 -19.35 8.54
CA CYS A 364 -6.75 -18.21 7.62
C CYS A 364 -5.87 -18.55 6.42
N SER A 365 -6.32 -18.22 5.20
CA SER A 365 -5.56 -18.52 3.99
C SER A 365 -4.24 -17.76 3.86
N ARG A 366 -4.13 -16.62 4.54
CA ARG A 366 -2.93 -15.77 4.53
C ARG A 366 -1.70 -16.45 5.13
N LYS A 367 -1.89 -17.46 6.00
CA LYS A 367 -0.79 -18.22 6.63
C LYS A 367 0.13 -18.94 5.63
N VAL A 368 -0.35 -19.21 4.42
CA VAL A 368 0.45 -19.82 3.34
C VAL A 368 1.37 -18.79 2.68
N VAL A 369 1.03 -17.50 2.79
CA VAL A 369 1.85 -16.39 2.26
C VAL A 369 2.84 -15.93 3.32
N ASP A 370 2.35 -15.52 4.49
CA ASP A 370 3.17 -15.05 5.61
C ASP A 370 2.60 -15.53 6.96
N GLN A 371 1.84 -14.69 7.66
CA GLN A 371 1.22 -14.99 8.94
C GLN A 371 -0.30 -14.78 8.84
N PRO A 372 -1.12 -15.50 9.63
CA PRO A 372 -2.55 -15.23 9.73
C PRO A 372 -2.86 -13.75 9.98
N LEU A 373 -4.04 -13.33 9.56
CA LEU A 373 -4.53 -11.99 9.90
C LEU A 373 -4.79 -11.87 11.40
N ASP A 374 -4.48 -10.73 12.01
CA ASP A 374 -4.75 -10.48 13.43
C ASP A 374 -6.24 -10.20 13.71
N ILE A 375 -7.07 -11.25 13.60
CA ILE A 375 -8.49 -11.19 13.93
C ILE A 375 -8.70 -10.96 15.44
N LYS A 376 -7.75 -11.41 16.28
CA LYS A 376 -7.76 -11.14 17.73
C LYS A 376 -7.60 -9.63 17.99
N GLY A 377 -6.65 -8.97 17.32
CA GLY A 377 -6.48 -7.52 17.32
C GLY A 377 -7.74 -6.77 16.89
N LEU A 378 -8.45 -7.27 15.89
CA LEU A 378 -9.73 -6.72 15.48
C LEU A 378 -10.81 -6.85 16.58
N GLY A 379 -10.81 -7.95 17.34
CA GLY A 379 -11.64 -8.12 18.54
C GLY A 379 -11.27 -7.14 19.67
N ARG A 380 -9.98 -6.94 19.93
CA ARG A 380 -9.48 -5.97 20.93
C ARG A 380 -9.82 -4.53 20.57
N ALA A 381 -9.79 -4.21 19.27
CA ALA A 381 -10.21 -2.90 18.76
C ALA A 381 -11.73 -2.68 18.85
N SER A 382 -12.51 -3.74 19.13
CA SER A 382 -13.97 -3.70 19.24
C SER A 382 -14.45 -3.32 20.65
N ARG A 383 -13.75 -2.37 21.29
CA ARG A 383 -14.16 -1.75 22.56
C ARG A 383 -14.96 -0.47 22.27
N ASN A 384 -15.80 -0.08 23.22
CA ASN A 384 -16.64 1.11 23.22
C ASN A 384 -17.55 1.21 21.98
N LEU A 385 -18.03 0.06 21.51
CA LEU A 385 -18.92 -0.01 20.36
C LEU A 385 -20.31 0.56 20.66
N THR A 386 -20.93 1.13 19.63
CA THR A 386 -22.29 1.65 19.74
C THR A 386 -23.28 0.49 19.86
N LEU A 387 -24.27 0.66 20.74
CA LEU A 387 -25.36 -0.30 20.88
C LEU A 387 -26.11 -0.41 19.54
N PRO A 388 -26.25 -1.62 18.96
CA PRO A 388 -26.96 -1.78 17.70
C PRO A 388 -28.45 -1.53 17.87
N LYS A 389 -29.11 -1.14 16.79
CA LYS A 389 -30.57 -0.98 16.78
C LYS A 389 -31.23 -2.36 16.57
N PRO A 390 -32.12 -2.81 17.48
CA PRO A 390 -32.87 -4.05 17.26
C PRO A 390 -33.90 -3.88 16.13
N ALA A 391 -34.34 -5.00 15.56
CA ALA A 391 -35.43 -5.03 14.60
C ALA A 391 -36.75 -4.56 15.25
N THR A 392 -37.76 -4.29 14.41
CA THR A 392 -39.11 -3.93 14.87
C THR A 392 -39.63 -4.98 15.85
N ALA A 393 -40.32 -4.51 16.90
CA ALA A 393 -40.85 -5.37 17.94
C ALA A 393 -41.72 -6.49 17.34
N SER A 394 -41.37 -7.74 17.64
CA SER A 394 -42.08 -8.93 17.13
C SER A 394 -43.38 -9.22 17.87
N GLY A 395 -43.57 -8.62 19.05
CA GLY A 395 -44.66 -8.92 19.98
C GLY A 395 -44.48 -10.23 20.76
N LYS A 396 -43.41 -10.99 20.52
CA LYS A 396 -43.14 -12.26 21.21
C LYS A 396 -42.30 -12.05 22.46
N GLN A 397 -42.54 -12.87 23.48
CA GLN A 397 -41.84 -12.86 24.76
C GLN A 397 -41.04 -14.14 24.94
N VAL A 398 -39.75 -14.03 25.30
CA VAL A 398 -38.85 -15.18 25.44
C VAL A 398 -38.12 -15.13 26.79
N ALA A 399 -38.12 -16.26 27.50
CA ALA A 399 -37.33 -16.43 28.72
C ALA A 399 -35.97 -17.09 28.41
N VAL A 400 -34.91 -16.60 29.02
CA VAL A 400 -33.58 -17.22 28.97
C VAL A 400 -33.13 -17.52 30.41
N ILE A 401 -32.72 -18.76 30.68
CA ILE A 401 -32.33 -19.22 32.02
C ILE A 401 -30.81 -19.41 32.03
N GLY A 402 -30.09 -18.55 32.76
CA GLY A 402 -28.63 -18.54 32.89
C GLY A 402 -27.99 -17.37 32.13
N GLY A 403 -27.29 -16.50 32.85
CA GLY A 403 -26.56 -15.31 32.36
C GLY A 403 -25.09 -15.56 32.04
N GLY A 404 -24.72 -16.79 31.67
CA GLY A 404 -23.39 -17.14 31.15
C GLY A 404 -23.23 -16.84 29.65
N PRO A 405 -22.08 -17.16 29.02
CA PRO A 405 -21.80 -16.83 27.62
C PRO A 405 -22.86 -17.27 26.60
N ALA A 406 -23.42 -18.47 26.78
CA ALA A 406 -24.45 -19.00 25.89
C ALA A 406 -25.78 -18.24 26.06
N GLY A 407 -26.22 -18.03 27.30
CA GLY A 407 -27.45 -17.28 27.58
C GLY A 407 -27.35 -15.82 27.16
N LEU A 408 -26.24 -15.14 27.48
CA LEU A 408 -25.99 -13.78 27.02
C LEU A 408 -26.01 -13.66 25.49
N SER A 409 -25.38 -14.60 24.78
CA SER A 409 -25.44 -14.64 23.32
C SER A 409 -26.86 -14.89 22.82
N ALA A 410 -27.62 -15.77 23.45
CA ALA A 410 -28.98 -16.08 23.04
C ALA A 410 -29.92 -14.89 23.26
N THR A 411 -29.85 -14.28 24.46
CA THR A 411 -30.58 -13.07 24.83
C THR A 411 -30.30 -11.93 23.85
N TRP A 412 -29.04 -11.68 23.54
CA TRP A 412 -28.63 -10.64 22.60
C TRP A 412 -29.21 -10.85 21.20
N GLN A 413 -29.16 -12.09 20.70
CA GLN A 413 -29.65 -12.41 19.36
C GLN A 413 -31.18 -12.29 19.26
N LEU A 414 -31.91 -12.76 20.27
CA LEU A 414 -33.36 -12.61 20.30
C LEU A 414 -33.79 -11.15 20.43
N TRP A 415 -33.07 -10.37 21.25
CA TRP A 415 -33.28 -8.92 21.37
C TRP A 415 -33.02 -8.19 20.04
N LEU A 416 -31.93 -8.51 19.34
CA LEU A 416 -31.66 -7.96 18.00
C LEU A 416 -32.77 -8.28 16.99
N LYS A 417 -33.48 -9.41 17.14
CA LYS A 417 -34.62 -9.79 16.31
C LYS A 417 -35.95 -9.15 16.74
N GLY A 418 -35.94 -8.27 17.74
CA GLY A 418 -37.11 -7.50 18.17
C GLY A 418 -37.99 -8.23 19.20
N HIS A 419 -37.53 -9.35 19.77
CA HIS A 419 -38.27 -10.05 20.83
C HIS A 419 -38.08 -9.36 22.18
N ARG A 420 -39.11 -9.43 23.03
CA ARG A 420 -38.98 -9.03 24.44
C ARG A 420 -38.36 -10.18 25.22
N VAL A 421 -37.12 -9.99 25.69
CA VAL A 421 -36.36 -11.05 26.34
C VAL A 421 -36.24 -10.79 27.84
N THR A 422 -36.55 -11.81 28.63
CA THR A 422 -36.37 -11.83 30.08
C THR A 422 -35.28 -12.86 30.44
N LEU A 423 -34.17 -12.39 31.00
CA LEU A 423 -33.04 -13.22 31.41
C LEU A 423 -33.11 -13.46 32.93
N TYR A 424 -33.09 -14.73 33.34
CA TYR A 424 -33.05 -15.16 34.73
C TYR A 424 -31.66 -15.72 35.06
N GLU A 425 -30.96 -15.12 36.02
CA GLU A 425 -29.65 -15.57 36.50
C GLU A 425 -29.74 -15.88 37.99
N ALA A 426 -29.20 -17.03 38.39
CA ALA A 426 -29.22 -17.50 39.77
C ALA A 426 -28.22 -16.75 40.66
N GLY A 427 -27.12 -16.27 40.09
CA GLY A 427 -26.12 -15.45 40.80
C GLY A 427 -26.46 -13.96 40.85
N SER A 428 -25.68 -13.23 41.65
CA SER A 428 -25.81 -11.78 41.83
C SER A 428 -25.17 -10.94 40.71
N ARG A 429 -24.61 -11.58 39.67
CA ARG A 429 -23.98 -10.90 38.52
C ARG A 429 -24.04 -11.75 37.25
N LEU A 430 -24.14 -11.08 36.10
CA LEU A 430 -24.02 -11.69 34.77
C LEU A 430 -22.59 -12.11 34.46
N GLY A 431 -22.41 -12.95 33.44
CA GLY A 431 -21.11 -13.36 32.88
C GLY A 431 -20.73 -14.81 33.21
N GLY A 432 -21.35 -15.40 34.23
CA GLY A 432 -21.12 -16.80 34.62
C GLY A 432 -19.64 -17.16 34.71
N ARG A 433 -19.22 -18.21 34.00
CA ARG A 433 -17.82 -18.70 34.00
C ARG A 433 -16.79 -17.75 33.38
N LEU A 434 -17.19 -16.63 32.78
CA LEU A 434 -16.22 -15.63 32.30
C LEU A 434 -15.44 -14.99 33.45
N TRP A 435 -16.07 -14.84 34.62
CA TRP A 435 -15.40 -14.33 35.82
C TRP A 435 -14.26 -15.23 36.30
N GLN A 436 -14.36 -16.55 36.10
CA GLN A 436 -13.24 -17.46 36.36
C GLN A 436 -12.03 -17.14 35.46
N SER A 437 -12.25 -16.62 34.25
CA SER A 437 -11.16 -16.20 33.36
C SER A 437 -10.53 -14.88 33.81
N VAL A 438 -11.32 -13.98 34.42
CA VAL A 438 -10.83 -12.76 35.08
C VAL A 438 -9.96 -13.12 36.29
N GLU A 439 -10.46 -14.00 37.17
CA GLU A 439 -9.74 -14.48 38.37
C GLU A 439 -8.43 -15.18 38.01
N GLN A 440 -8.37 -15.86 36.87
CA GLN A 440 -7.16 -16.50 36.34
C GLN A 440 -6.21 -15.53 35.62
N GLY A 441 -6.53 -14.23 35.56
CA GLY A 441 -5.72 -13.22 34.88
C GLY A 441 -5.67 -13.35 33.35
N LYS A 442 -6.64 -14.06 32.74
CA LYS A 442 -6.69 -14.27 31.28
C LYS A 442 -7.36 -13.12 30.52
N VAL A 443 -8.20 -12.34 31.20
CA VAL A 443 -8.88 -11.15 30.68
C VAL A 443 -9.03 -10.16 31.82
N ALA A 444 -8.89 -8.87 31.53
CA ALA A 444 -9.08 -7.83 32.53
C ALA A 444 -10.56 -7.65 32.87
N ALA A 445 -10.87 -7.31 34.14
CA ALA A 445 -12.24 -7.18 34.62
C ALA A 445 -13.02 -6.10 33.86
N ASP A 446 -12.37 -4.96 33.57
CA ASP A 446 -12.94 -3.83 32.85
C ASP A 446 -13.45 -4.22 31.45
N ILE A 447 -12.73 -5.09 30.74
CA ILE A 447 -13.13 -5.57 29.41
C ILE A 447 -14.43 -6.37 29.48
N LEU A 448 -14.57 -7.24 30.49
CA LEU A 448 -15.79 -8.02 30.70
C LEU A 448 -16.95 -7.12 31.13
N GLU A 449 -16.71 -6.22 32.08
CA GLU A 449 -17.71 -5.27 32.57
C GLU A 449 -18.26 -4.38 31.45
N GLU A 450 -17.42 -3.96 30.51
CA GLU A 450 -17.83 -3.17 29.36
C GLU A 450 -18.77 -3.93 28.42
N ASP A 451 -18.42 -5.18 28.06
CA ASP A 451 -19.29 -6.03 27.24
C ASP A 451 -20.62 -6.33 27.95
N LEU A 452 -20.59 -6.59 29.27
CA LEU A 452 -21.80 -6.85 30.08
C LEU A 452 -22.65 -5.59 30.25
N GLY A 453 -22.03 -4.43 30.47
CA GLY A 453 -22.71 -3.14 30.60
C GLY A 453 -23.49 -2.79 29.35
N ARG A 454 -22.96 -3.11 28.16
CA ARG A 454 -23.68 -2.95 26.89
C ARG A 454 -24.92 -3.84 26.79
N ILE A 455 -24.88 -5.06 27.33
CA ILE A 455 -26.05 -5.94 27.38
C ILE A 455 -27.10 -5.34 28.31
N SER A 456 -26.72 -4.88 29.50
CA SER A 456 -27.65 -4.22 30.43
C SER A 456 -28.27 -2.94 29.86
N ALA A 457 -27.49 -2.17 29.09
CA ALA A 457 -27.97 -0.95 28.44
C ALA A 457 -28.97 -1.20 27.28
N GLY A 458 -29.04 -2.42 26.76
CA GLY A 458 -29.91 -2.76 25.62
C GLY A 458 -31.42 -2.81 25.93
N GLY A 459 -31.83 -2.60 27.18
CA GLY A 459 -33.25 -2.57 27.57
C GLY A 459 -33.90 -3.95 27.73
N MET A 460 -33.09 -5.00 27.87
CA MET A 460 -33.56 -6.35 28.21
C MET A 460 -33.91 -6.43 29.71
N THR A 461 -34.92 -7.24 30.06
CA THR A 461 -35.29 -7.46 31.47
C THR A 461 -34.37 -8.51 32.08
N ILE A 462 -33.63 -8.16 33.13
CA ILE A 462 -32.65 -9.03 33.77
C ILE A 462 -33.05 -9.22 35.24
N HIS A 463 -33.29 -10.46 35.63
CA HIS A 463 -33.54 -10.87 37.01
C HIS A 463 -32.33 -11.63 37.54
N LEU A 464 -31.56 -10.97 38.41
CA LEU A 464 -30.47 -11.57 39.16
C LEU A 464 -31.00 -12.27 40.41
N ASP A 465 -30.16 -13.07 41.06
CA ASP A 465 -30.49 -13.78 42.31
C ASP A 465 -31.79 -14.62 42.21
N THR A 466 -32.09 -15.11 41.01
CA THR A 466 -33.35 -15.79 40.69
C THR A 466 -33.07 -17.20 40.20
N THR A 467 -33.16 -18.16 41.13
CA THR A 467 -33.12 -19.59 40.79
C THR A 467 -34.48 -20.02 40.21
N VAL A 468 -34.47 -20.71 39.08
CA VAL A 468 -35.68 -21.25 38.45
C VAL A 468 -35.88 -22.69 38.94
N ASP A 469 -36.87 -22.88 39.80
CA ASP A 469 -37.33 -24.21 40.24
C ASP A 469 -38.42 -24.77 39.31
N ALA A 470 -38.96 -25.95 39.64
CA ALA A 470 -39.94 -26.64 38.80
C ALA A 470 -41.24 -25.85 38.63
N ASP A 471 -41.74 -25.22 39.70
CA ASP A 471 -42.97 -24.43 39.65
C ASP A 471 -42.76 -23.15 38.84
N ARG A 472 -41.63 -22.46 39.04
CA ARG A 472 -41.30 -21.28 38.24
C ARG A 472 -41.10 -21.64 36.78
N PHE A 473 -40.43 -22.75 36.47
CA PHE A 473 -40.26 -23.22 35.09
C PHE A 473 -41.60 -23.49 34.41
N LYS A 474 -42.55 -24.12 35.13
CA LYS A 474 -43.91 -24.33 34.64
C LYS A 474 -44.63 -23.01 34.37
N SER A 475 -44.50 -22.01 35.25
CA SER A 475 -45.07 -20.67 35.02
C SER A 475 -44.42 -19.98 33.82
N LEU A 476 -43.08 -20.05 33.67
CA LEU A 476 -42.37 -19.46 32.54
C LEU A 476 -42.85 -20.02 31.20
N ARG A 477 -43.16 -21.33 31.13
CA ARG A 477 -43.71 -21.97 29.93
C ARG A 477 -45.09 -21.46 29.53
N GLN A 478 -45.87 -20.97 30.49
CA GLN A 478 -47.17 -20.37 30.24
C GLN A 478 -47.05 -18.87 29.91
N GLU A 479 -46.11 -18.18 30.55
CA GLU A 479 -45.89 -16.72 30.42
C GLU A 479 -45.17 -16.32 29.11
N HIS A 480 -44.35 -17.21 28.53
CA HIS A 480 -43.47 -16.89 27.39
C HIS A 480 -43.78 -17.76 26.17
N ASP A 481 -43.55 -17.20 24.98
CA ASP A 481 -43.71 -17.91 23.71
C ASP A 481 -42.61 -18.94 23.47
N GLY A 482 -41.43 -18.76 24.09
CA GLY A 482 -40.31 -19.68 24.02
C GLY A 482 -39.35 -19.55 25.20
N ILE A 483 -38.55 -20.60 25.44
CA ILE A 483 -37.56 -20.65 26.53
C ILE A 483 -36.21 -21.17 26.01
N ILE A 484 -35.11 -20.55 26.46
CA ILE A 484 -33.76 -21.07 26.27
C ILE A 484 -33.12 -21.40 27.62
N ILE A 485 -32.75 -22.65 27.84
CA ILE A 485 -32.05 -23.15 29.02
C ILE A 485 -30.53 -23.08 28.77
N ALA A 486 -29.83 -22.24 29.53
CA ALA A 486 -28.39 -22.00 29.44
C ALA A 486 -27.72 -21.95 30.83
N CYS A 487 -28.22 -22.75 31.78
CA CYS A 487 -27.82 -22.78 33.19
C CYS A 487 -26.42 -23.40 33.47
N GLY A 488 -25.63 -23.69 32.42
CA GLY A 488 -24.27 -24.20 32.58
C GLY A 488 -24.18 -25.71 32.84
N ALA A 489 -22.99 -26.17 33.19
CA ALA A 489 -22.72 -27.59 33.44
C ALA A 489 -23.39 -28.06 34.74
N GLN A 490 -23.99 -29.24 34.69
CA GLN A 490 -24.65 -29.87 35.84
C GLN A 490 -23.85 -31.09 36.33
N ASP A 491 -24.18 -31.53 37.53
CA ASP A 491 -23.66 -32.77 38.12
C ASP A 491 -24.06 -33.99 37.27
N LYS A 492 -23.30 -35.09 37.38
CA LYS A 492 -23.54 -36.30 36.56
C LYS A 492 -24.91 -36.91 36.81
N GLU A 493 -25.44 -36.77 38.02
CA GLU A 493 -26.77 -37.25 38.40
C GLU A 493 -27.89 -36.35 37.83
N GLY A 494 -27.55 -35.16 37.34
CA GLY A 494 -28.48 -34.22 36.74
C GLY A 494 -29.45 -33.61 37.75
N THR A 495 -29.09 -33.57 39.03
CA THR A 495 -29.94 -33.01 40.09
C THR A 495 -30.26 -31.54 39.84
N GLY A 496 -29.32 -30.78 39.26
CA GLY A 496 -29.55 -29.39 38.85
C GLY A 496 -30.48 -29.21 37.63
N LEU A 497 -30.92 -30.29 36.99
CA LEU A 497 -31.95 -30.28 35.93
C LEU A 497 -33.31 -30.78 36.41
N ALA A 498 -33.48 -31.12 37.70
CA ALA A 498 -34.74 -31.64 38.21
C ALA A 498 -35.95 -30.71 37.95
N PHE A 499 -35.72 -29.42 37.68
CA PHE A 499 -36.75 -28.43 37.37
C PHE A 499 -37.36 -28.54 35.95
N VAL A 500 -36.70 -29.17 34.97
CA VAL A 500 -37.16 -29.15 33.56
C VAL A 500 -38.30 -30.14 33.25
N GLY A 501 -38.70 -30.97 34.21
CA GLY A 501 -39.76 -31.97 34.04
C GLY A 501 -39.32 -33.19 33.20
N PRO A 502 -40.09 -34.30 33.25
CA PRO A 502 -39.77 -35.53 32.51
C PRO A 502 -39.85 -35.41 30.98
N GLU A 503 -40.57 -34.41 30.47
CA GLU A 503 -40.75 -34.15 29.04
C GLU A 503 -39.47 -33.69 28.32
N ILE A 504 -38.52 -33.11 29.05
CA ILE A 504 -37.23 -32.68 28.51
C ILE A 504 -36.18 -33.74 28.87
N HIS A 505 -35.83 -34.58 27.91
CA HIS A 505 -34.88 -35.66 28.16
C HIS A 505 -33.48 -35.11 28.45
N HIS A 506 -32.87 -35.61 29.53
CA HIS A 506 -31.48 -35.33 29.87
C HIS A 506 -30.75 -36.62 30.27
N GLN A 507 -29.45 -36.67 30.01
CA GLN A 507 -28.59 -37.81 30.36
C GLN A 507 -27.23 -37.30 30.84
N GLN A 508 -26.73 -37.85 31.96
CA GLN A 508 -25.45 -37.45 32.57
C GLN A 508 -25.33 -35.93 32.82
N GLY A 509 -26.41 -35.31 33.32
CA GLY A 509 -26.45 -33.86 33.57
C GLY A 509 -26.47 -32.98 32.31
N LYS A 510 -26.82 -33.54 31.14
CA LYS A 510 -26.93 -32.79 29.88
C LYS A 510 -28.30 -32.94 29.25
N ILE A 511 -28.88 -31.82 28.79
CA ILE A 511 -30.14 -31.82 28.04
C ILE A 511 -29.87 -32.33 26.62
N LYS A 512 -30.68 -33.30 26.18
CA LYS A 512 -30.66 -33.81 24.82
C LYS A 512 -31.35 -32.80 23.90
N THR A 513 -30.69 -32.46 22.79
CA THR A 513 -31.22 -31.53 21.80
C THR A 513 -30.93 -32.01 20.38
N ASN A 514 -31.64 -31.44 19.41
CA ASN A 514 -31.24 -31.54 18.01
C ASN A 514 -30.04 -30.62 17.71
N GLN A 515 -29.55 -30.62 16.47
CA GLN A 515 -28.39 -29.83 16.03
C GLN A 515 -28.53 -28.30 16.22
N HIS A 516 -29.76 -27.81 16.41
CA HIS A 516 -30.09 -26.40 16.61
C HIS A 516 -30.31 -26.03 18.08
N GLY A 517 -30.24 -27.01 18.98
CA GLY A 517 -30.46 -26.81 20.41
C GLY A 517 -31.92 -26.95 20.84
N GLN A 518 -32.83 -27.41 19.98
CA GLN A 518 -34.23 -27.66 20.38
C GLN A 518 -34.33 -28.95 21.19
N THR A 519 -35.11 -28.95 22.28
CA THR A 519 -35.41 -30.15 23.07
C THR A 519 -36.58 -30.93 22.45
N ASP A 520 -37.06 -31.97 23.13
CA ASP A 520 -38.27 -32.69 22.71
C ASP A 520 -39.55 -31.84 22.91
N GLU A 521 -39.48 -30.77 23.70
CA GLU A 521 -40.57 -29.81 23.85
C GLU A 521 -40.42 -28.67 22.83
N LEU A 522 -41.44 -28.47 21.99
CA LEU A 522 -41.39 -27.58 20.82
C LEU A 522 -40.88 -26.16 21.14
N LYS A 523 -41.33 -25.58 22.25
CA LYS A 523 -41.03 -24.20 22.67
C LYS A 523 -39.74 -24.06 23.49
N VAL A 524 -39.08 -25.17 23.82
CA VAL A 524 -37.93 -25.17 24.73
C VAL A 524 -36.65 -25.53 23.98
N PHE A 525 -35.66 -24.68 24.14
CA PHE A 525 -34.32 -24.84 23.58
C PHE A 525 -33.31 -24.88 24.72
N ALA A 526 -32.14 -25.46 24.48
CA ALA A 526 -31.02 -25.47 25.41
C ALA A 526 -29.71 -25.17 24.68
N ALA A 527 -28.79 -24.47 25.37
CA ALA A 527 -27.53 -24.02 24.80
C ALA A 527 -26.38 -23.95 25.81
N GLY A 528 -25.16 -24.13 25.31
CA GLY A 528 -23.95 -24.04 26.12
C GLY A 528 -23.62 -25.32 26.89
N ASP A 529 -23.01 -25.17 28.07
CA ASP A 529 -22.45 -26.30 28.83
C ASP A 529 -23.51 -27.33 29.27
N VAL A 530 -24.79 -26.92 29.38
CA VAL A 530 -25.92 -27.81 29.69
C VAL A 530 -26.24 -28.79 28.56
N VAL A 531 -25.79 -28.52 27.33
CA VAL A 531 -25.93 -29.44 26.18
C VAL A 531 -24.58 -30.09 25.91
N SER A 532 -23.54 -29.28 25.73
CA SER A 532 -22.18 -29.77 25.47
C SER A 532 -21.16 -28.81 26.04
N ARG A 533 -20.23 -29.37 26.82
CA ARG A 533 -19.14 -28.61 27.43
C ARG A 533 -18.25 -27.99 26.37
N GLY A 534 -17.95 -26.70 26.48
CA GLY A 534 -17.20 -25.97 25.45
C GLY A 534 -16.32 -24.84 25.98
N LEU A 535 -15.42 -24.36 25.12
CA LEU A 535 -14.73 -23.08 25.33
C LEU A 535 -15.71 -21.90 25.17
N PRO A 536 -15.44 -20.71 25.73
CA PRO A 536 -16.34 -19.55 25.63
C PRO A 536 -16.85 -19.25 24.21
N THR A 537 -16.01 -19.40 23.19
CA THR A 537 -16.41 -19.22 21.78
C THR A 537 -17.48 -20.22 21.31
N HIS A 538 -17.41 -21.48 21.74
CA HIS A 538 -18.41 -22.49 21.40
C HIS A 538 -19.74 -22.24 22.12
N LEU A 539 -19.68 -21.71 23.35
CA LEU A 539 -20.86 -21.38 24.13
C LEU A 539 -21.65 -20.22 23.48
N ILE A 540 -20.97 -19.17 23.06
CA ILE A 540 -21.59 -18.06 22.29
C ILE A 540 -22.21 -18.60 21.01
N GLY A 541 -21.46 -19.40 20.24
CA GLY A 541 -21.96 -20.01 19.02
C GLY A 541 -23.22 -20.87 19.23
N SER A 542 -23.22 -21.69 20.28
CA SER A 542 -24.39 -22.50 20.67
C SER A 542 -25.59 -21.62 21.04
N GLY A 543 -25.38 -20.55 21.82
CA GLY A 543 -26.43 -19.61 22.21
C GLY A 543 -27.03 -18.89 21.01
N ARG A 544 -26.18 -18.42 20.08
CA ARG A 544 -26.62 -17.82 18.82
C ARG A 544 -27.46 -18.78 17.99
N ARG A 545 -27.02 -20.02 17.79
CA ARG A 545 -27.77 -21.02 17.00
C ARG A 545 -29.14 -21.31 17.60
N ALA A 546 -29.21 -21.55 18.92
CA ALA A 546 -30.49 -21.79 19.61
C ALA A 546 -31.44 -20.59 19.50
N ALA A 547 -30.92 -19.36 19.67
CA ALA A 547 -31.71 -18.15 19.52
C ALA A 547 -32.24 -17.94 18.10
N LEU A 548 -31.43 -18.18 17.07
CA LEU A 548 -31.87 -18.03 15.68
C LEU A 548 -32.91 -19.11 15.28
N ALA A 549 -32.74 -20.33 15.77
CA ALA A 549 -33.69 -21.42 15.56
C ALA A 549 -35.02 -21.15 16.28
N LEU A 550 -34.98 -20.68 17.53
CA LEU A 550 -36.19 -20.27 18.24
C LEU A 550 -36.86 -19.07 17.57
N ASN A 551 -36.10 -18.06 17.13
CA ASN A 551 -36.65 -16.95 16.36
C ASN A 551 -37.39 -17.44 15.10
N ALA A 552 -36.80 -18.38 14.38
CA ALA A 552 -37.42 -18.93 13.17
C ALA A 552 -38.76 -19.62 13.49
N LEU A 553 -38.77 -20.45 14.55
CA LEU A 553 -40.00 -21.06 15.07
C LEU A 553 -41.06 -20.02 15.44
N LEU A 554 -40.68 -18.95 16.15
CA LEU A 554 -41.61 -17.91 16.61
C LEU A 554 -42.16 -17.00 15.52
N THR A 555 -41.50 -16.97 14.35
CA THR A 555 -41.85 -16.11 13.21
C THR A 555 -42.42 -16.92 12.04
N ASP A 556 -42.71 -18.21 12.25
CA ASP A 556 -43.13 -19.15 11.21
C ASP A 556 -42.21 -19.15 9.98
N SER A 557 -40.92 -18.95 10.21
CA SER A 557 -39.88 -18.98 9.18
C SER A 557 -38.99 -20.22 9.32
N GLN A 558 -38.34 -20.61 8.23
CA GLN A 558 -37.40 -21.74 8.27
C GLN A 558 -36.01 -21.26 8.68
N TYR A 559 -35.44 -21.91 9.70
CA TYR A 559 -34.04 -21.69 10.07
C TYR A 559 -33.13 -22.44 9.08
N HIS A 560 -32.50 -21.69 8.18
CA HIS A 560 -31.45 -22.20 7.31
C HIS A 560 -30.09 -21.79 7.87
N PRO A 561 -29.36 -22.69 8.54
CA PRO A 561 -27.97 -22.40 8.90
C PRO A 561 -27.16 -22.16 7.63
N GLU A 562 -26.13 -21.33 7.75
CA GLU A 562 -25.19 -21.03 6.67
C GLU A 562 -24.55 -22.33 6.16
N SER A 563 -24.87 -22.74 4.93
CA SER A 563 -24.49 -24.06 4.37
C SER A 563 -23.67 -23.96 3.07
N ARG A 564 -22.97 -22.84 2.89
CA ARG A 564 -22.08 -22.63 1.75
C ARG A 564 -20.78 -23.45 1.92
N PRO A 565 -20.25 -24.07 0.85
CA PRO A 565 -18.97 -24.76 0.92
C PRO A 565 -17.83 -23.76 1.18
N THR A 566 -16.78 -24.19 1.88
CA THR A 566 -15.60 -23.35 2.10
C THR A 566 -14.80 -23.23 0.81
N ILE A 567 -14.33 -22.03 0.47
CA ILE A 567 -13.48 -21.82 -0.70
C ILE A 567 -12.19 -22.64 -0.58
N PRO A 568 -11.89 -23.52 -1.56
CA PRO A 568 -10.68 -24.32 -1.51
C PRO A 568 -9.45 -23.43 -1.68
N TYR A 569 -8.35 -23.77 -1.01
CA TYR A 569 -7.08 -23.04 -1.15
C TYR A 569 -6.61 -22.93 -2.60
N ALA A 570 -6.85 -23.97 -3.43
CA ALA A 570 -6.50 -23.98 -4.85
C ALA A 570 -7.28 -22.93 -5.69
N GLY A 571 -8.44 -22.48 -5.20
CA GLY A 571 -9.24 -21.43 -5.82
C GLY A 571 -8.65 -20.02 -5.59
N LEU A 572 -7.70 -19.86 -4.67
CA LEU A 572 -7.08 -18.58 -4.34
C LEU A 572 -5.75 -18.42 -5.09
N LYS A 573 -5.49 -17.24 -5.66
CA LYS A 573 -4.19 -16.90 -6.28
C LYS A 573 -3.33 -16.13 -5.30
N LEU A 574 -2.71 -16.87 -4.38
CA LEU A 574 -2.00 -16.30 -3.25
C LEU A 574 -0.71 -15.56 -3.65
N GLU A 575 -0.17 -15.87 -4.83
CA GLU A 575 1.01 -15.22 -5.42
C GLU A 575 0.81 -13.71 -5.57
N TYR A 576 -0.43 -13.28 -5.89
CA TYR A 576 -0.81 -11.87 -5.94
C TYR A 576 -0.49 -11.13 -4.64
N PHE A 577 -0.66 -11.79 -3.50
CA PHE A 577 -0.43 -11.21 -2.18
C PHE A 577 1.02 -11.34 -1.70
N ALA A 578 1.83 -12.19 -2.35
CA ALA A 578 3.25 -12.29 -2.06
C ALA A 578 4.02 -11.05 -2.56
N PHE A 579 3.61 -10.46 -3.70
CA PHE A 579 4.22 -9.26 -4.29
C PHE A 579 3.94 -7.97 -3.52
N GLN A 580 2.87 -7.92 -2.72
CA GLN A 580 2.56 -6.77 -1.85
C GLN A 580 3.52 -6.66 -0.65
N ARG A 581 4.47 -7.60 -0.48
CA ARG A 581 5.60 -7.49 0.46
C ARG A 581 6.62 -6.48 -0.04
N GLY A 582 6.30 -5.19 0.04
CA GLY A 582 7.25 -4.11 -0.27
C GLY A 582 8.55 -4.11 0.55
N GLU A 583 8.85 -5.14 1.34
CA GLU A 583 10.03 -5.23 2.19
C GLU A 583 10.45 -6.71 2.31
N CYS A 584 11.37 -7.16 1.44
CA CYS A 584 12.24 -8.29 1.75
C CYS A 584 13.62 -7.72 2.02
N THR A 585 14.03 -7.70 3.29
CA THR A 585 15.41 -7.52 3.70
C THR A 585 16.09 -8.88 3.75
N THR A 586 17.25 -9.01 3.13
CA THR A 586 18.17 -10.13 3.37
C THR A 586 18.68 -10.09 4.82
N ALA A 587 19.18 -11.22 5.33
CA ALA A 587 19.70 -11.34 6.70
C ALA A 587 20.85 -10.36 7.05
N ASP A 588 21.42 -9.69 6.04
CA ASP A 588 22.46 -8.67 6.15
C ASP A 588 21.94 -7.21 6.08
N GLY A 589 20.61 -7.00 6.12
CA GLY A 589 20.00 -5.67 6.19
C GLY A 589 19.98 -4.86 4.89
N ARG A 590 20.31 -5.46 3.74
CA ARG A 590 20.23 -4.80 2.43
C ARG A 590 18.86 -5.04 1.80
N GLY A 591 17.97 -4.05 1.86
CA GLY A 591 16.66 -4.12 1.20
C GLY A 591 16.78 -4.14 -0.32
N SER A 592 16.01 -5.01 -0.99
CA SER A 592 15.85 -4.98 -2.44
C SER A 592 14.99 -3.79 -2.87
N GLY A 593 15.63 -2.66 -3.20
CA GLY A 593 14.96 -1.48 -3.73
C GLY A 593 14.44 -1.62 -5.18
N ASN A 594 14.82 -2.67 -5.92
CA ASN A 594 14.72 -2.69 -7.38
C ASN A 594 14.09 -3.96 -7.98
N GLY A 595 13.06 -4.55 -7.35
CA GLY A 595 12.18 -5.53 -8.02
C GLY A 595 12.83 -6.81 -8.58
N ASN A 596 14.08 -7.13 -8.23
CA ASN A 596 14.70 -8.40 -8.62
C ASN A 596 14.21 -9.55 -7.72
N PRO A 597 13.95 -10.74 -8.27
CA PRO A 597 13.60 -11.91 -7.46
C PRO A 597 14.79 -12.29 -6.56
N ILE A 598 14.54 -12.39 -5.26
CA ILE A 598 15.54 -12.79 -4.26
C ILE A 598 15.64 -14.33 -4.26
N ILE A 599 16.80 -14.86 -4.63
CA ILE A 599 17.14 -16.29 -4.47
C ILE A 599 17.94 -16.42 -3.17
N GLY A 600 17.25 -16.71 -2.06
CA GLY A 600 17.86 -16.94 -0.74
C GLY A 600 16.82 -17.16 0.36
N PRO A 601 17.18 -17.75 1.51
CA PRO A 601 16.26 -17.96 2.63
C PRO A 601 15.81 -16.61 3.21
N VAL A 602 14.51 -16.31 3.08
CA VAL A 602 13.89 -15.07 3.54
C VAL A 602 13.53 -15.20 5.02
N ILE A 603 14.07 -14.31 5.86
CA ILE A 603 13.67 -14.19 7.27
C ILE A 603 12.50 -13.19 7.32
N PRO A 604 11.30 -13.55 7.82
CA PRO A 604 10.21 -12.60 7.99
C PRO A 604 10.59 -11.60 9.08
N THR A 605 10.82 -10.33 8.73
CA THR A 605 10.76 -9.25 9.71
C THR A 605 9.29 -9.05 10.09
N ALA A 606 9.01 -8.97 11.38
CA ALA A 606 7.67 -8.72 11.87
C ALA A 606 7.18 -7.36 11.32
N PRO A 607 5.97 -7.28 10.72
CA PRO A 607 5.44 -6.02 10.24
C PRO A 607 5.30 -5.01 11.41
N PRO A 608 5.38 -3.68 11.13
CA PRO A 608 5.13 -2.66 12.14
C PRO A 608 3.77 -2.89 12.81
N ALA A 609 3.64 -2.48 14.08
CA ALA A 609 2.49 -2.76 14.95
C ALA A 609 1.16 -2.85 14.18
N ALA A 610 0.58 -4.05 14.15
CA ALA A 610 -0.56 -4.37 13.30
C ALA A 610 -1.80 -3.56 13.72
N THR A 611 -2.20 -2.58 12.92
CA THR A 611 -3.48 -1.90 13.06
C THR A 611 -4.55 -2.67 12.29
N PRO A 612 -5.84 -2.55 12.66
CA PRO A 612 -6.93 -3.14 11.87
C PRO A 612 -6.85 -2.77 10.37
N GLU A 613 -6.45 -1.54 10.04
CA GLU A 613 -6.31 -1.04 8.67
C GLU A 613 -5.17 -1.73 7.92
N SER A 614 -4.00 -1.93 8.55
CA SER A 614 -2.89 -2.61 7.89
C SER A 614 -3.21 -4.09 7.64
N GLU A 615 -3.91 -4.74 8.56
CA GLU A 615 -4.43 -6.10 8.39
C GLU A 615 -5.49 -6.18 7.29
N ALA A 616 -6.35 -5.16 7.16
CA ALA A 616 -7.35 -5.08 6.10
C ALA A 616 -6.72 -5.07 4.70
N ILE A 617 -5.58 -4.38 4.54
CA ILE A 617 -4.80 -4.38 3.29
C ILE A 617 -4.28 -5.80 3.01
N ARG A 618 -3.72 -6.48 4.02
CA ARG A 618 -3.19 -7.86 3.92
C ARG A 618 -4.27 -8.92 3.65
N CYS A 619 -5.52 -8.67 3.98
CA CYS A 619 -6.59 -9.65 3.86
C CYS A 619 -6.82 -10.12 2.41
N VAL A 620 -6.73 -11.45 2.20
CA VAL A 620 -6.95 -12.11 0.89
C VAL A 620 -8.40 -11.97 0.38
N SER A 621 -9.37 -11.73 1.28
CA SER A 621 -10.80 -11.67 0.95
C SER A 621 -11.29 -12.96 0.28
N CYS A 622 -10.95 -14.11 0.85
CA CYS A 622 -11.30 -15.41 0.27
C CYS A 622 -12.82 -15.53 0.08
N GLY A 623 -13.28 -15.79 -1.15
CA GLY A 623 -14.70 -15.92 -1.46
C GLY A 623 -15.49 -14.59 -1.50
N LEU A 624 -14.83 -13.45 -1.31
CA LEU A 624 -15.44 -12.11 -1.39
C LEU A 624 -14.65 -11.19 -2.32
N CYS A 625 -15.33 -10.57 -3.29
CA CYS A 625 -14.70 -9.70 -4.27
C CYS A 625 -14.06 -8.48 -3.60
N ARG A 626 -12.80 -8.24 -3.93
CA ARG A 626 -12.03 -7.11 -3.39
C ARG A 626 -12.22 -5.81 -4.17
N ASP A 627 -13.01 -5.82 -5.24
CA ASP A 627 -13.15 -4.69 -6.18
C ASP A 627 -11.81 -4.21 -6.76
N CYS A 628 -10.92 -5.15 -7.09
CA CYS A 628 -9.56 -4.83 -7.54
C CYS A 628 -9.45 -4.47 -9.03
N HIS A 629 -10.55 -4.55 -9.80
CA HIS A 629 -10.60 -4.32 -11.26
C HIS A 629 -9.65 -5.16 -12.11
N ILE A 630 -8.99 -6.19 -11.56
CA ILE A 630 -8.03 -7.02 -12.32
C ILE A 630 -8.74 -7.76 -13.47
N CYS A 631 -9.93 -8.30 -13.21
CA CYS A 631 -10.71 -9.00 -14.23
C CYS A 631 -11.17 -8.11 -15.38
N GLU A 632 -11.57 -6.87 -15.09
CA GLU A 632 -11.92 -5.85 -16.08
C GLU A 632 -10.69 -5.48 -16.92
N ASN A 633 -9.55 -5.20 -16.28
CA ASN A 633 -8.32 -4.78 -16.96
C ASN A 633 -7.64 -5.90 -17.76
N THR A 634 -7.76 -7.15 -17.31
CA THR A 634 -7.15 -8.32 -18.00
C THR A 634 -8.02 -8.80 -19.15
N CYS A 635 -9.29 -8.38 -19.22
CA CYS A 635 -10.18 -8.78 -20.30
C CYS A 635 -9.80 -8.08 -21.61
N HIS A 636 -9.02 -8.76 -22.45
CA HIS A 636 -8.56 -8.23 -23.74
C HIS A 636 -9.72 -7.71 -24.63
N TYR A 637 -10.85 -8.42 -24.63
CA TYR A 637 -12.02 -8.09 -25.45
C TYR A 637 -12.98 -7.08 -24.77
N GLY A 638 -12.64 -6.58 -23.57
CA GLY A 638 -13.49 -5.64 -22.85
C GLY A 638 -14.89 -6.18 -22.56
N ALA A 639 -14.99 -7.49 -22.32
CA ALA A 639 -16.25 -8.19 -22.08
C ALA A 639 -16.68 -8.16 -20.61
N ILE A 640 -15.83 -7.72 -19.68
CA ILE A 640 -16.16 -7.63 -18.25
C ILE A 640 -16.24 -6.17 -17.86
N SER A 641 -17.30 -5.79 -17.16
CA SER A 641 -17.47 -4.44 -16.61
C SER A 641 -18.00 -4.50 -15.18
N ARG A 642 -17.61 -3.51 -14.37
CA ARG A 642 -18.18 -3.30 -13.04
C ARG A 642 -19.50 -2.54 -13.15
N ARG A 643 -20.55 -3.04 -12.51
CA ARG A 643 -21.82 -2.32 -12.31
C ARG A 643 -21.94 -1.92 -10.85
N ASP A 644 -22.19 -0.62 -10.63
CA ASP A 644 -22.49 -0.09 -9.30
C ASP A 644 -23.97 -0.32 -8.97
N LEU A 645 -24.26 -0.86 -7.80
CA LEU A 645 -25.61 -1.14 -7.33
C LEU A 645 -26.11 -0.10 -6.31
N GLY A 646 -25.27 0.88 -5.94
CA GLY A 646 -25.56 1.85 -4.89
C GLY A 646 -25.10 1.39 -3.50
N GLU A 647 -25.00 2.33 -2.56
CA GLU A 647 -24.61 2.09 -1.15
C GLU A 647 -23.25 1.38 -0.93
N GLY A 648 -22.41 1.35 -1.97
CA GLY A 648 -21.10 0.68 -1.95
C GLY A 648 -21.13 -0.80 -2.35
N GLU A 649 -22.30 -1.31 -2.75
CA GLU A 649 -22.46 -2.64 -3.36
C GLU A 649 -22.19 -2.57 -4.87
N PHE A 650 -21.63 -3.66 -5.41
CA PHE A 650 -21.25 -3.73 -6.81
C PHE A 650 -21.25 -5.18 -7.30
N GLU A 651 -21.35 -5.33 -8.62
CA GLU A 651 -21.17 -6.61 -9.29
C GLU A 651 -20.26 -6.46 -10.51
N TYR A 652 -19.67 -7.57 -10.96
CA TYR A 652 -19.00 -7.61 -12.25
C TYR A 652 -19.83 -8.46 -13.22
N VAL A 653 -20.17 -7.87 -14.36
CA VAL A 653 -21.00 -8.50 -15.38
C VAL A 653 -20.18 -8.85 -16.61
N VAL A 654 -20.63 -9.88 -17.33
CA VAL A 654 -19.99 -10.37 -18.55
C VAL A 654 -20.90 -10.09 -19.74
N ASP A 655 -20.41 -9.36 -20.73
CA ASP A 655 -21.04 -9.20 -22.04
C ASP A 655 -20.85 -10.50 -22.85
N PRO A 656 -21.93 -11.25 -23.15
CA PRO A 656 -21.84 -12.52 -23.85
C PRO A 656 -21.39 -12.37 -25.30
N ASP A 657 -21.69 -11.25 -25.94
CA ASP A 657 -21.38 -11.02 -27.36
C ASP A 657 -19.88 -10.75 -27.55
N ARG A 658 -19.21 -10.28 -26.49
CA ARG A 658 -17.77 -10.02 -26.46
C ARG A 658 -16.95 -11.13 -25.82
N CYS A 659 -17.56 -11.94 -24.95
CA CYS A 659 -16.83 -12.94 -24.17
C CYS A 659 -16.62 -14.23 -24.95
N ILE A 660 -15.34 -14.57 -25.17
CA ILE A 660 -14.92 -15.78 -25.90
C ILE A 660 -14.71 -17.01 -25.00
N GLY A 661 -14.98 -16.90 -23.69
CA GLY A 661 -14.80 -18.02 -22.75
C GLY A 661 -13.36 -18.42 -22.43
N CYS A 662 -12.38 -17.53 -22.63
CA CYS A 662 -10.94 -17.85 -22.45
C CYS A 662 -10.49 -18.08 -20.99
N GLY A 663 -11.28 -17.66 -20.00
CA GLY A 663 -11.01 -17.92 -18.59
C GLY A 663 -9.90 -17.11 -17.91
N PHE A 664 -9.33 -16.10 -18.56
CA PHE A 664 -8.32 -15.23 -17.93
C PHE A 664 -8.82 -14.55 -16.64
N CYS A 665 -10.10 -14.16 -16.60
CA CYS A 665 -10.71 -13.58 -15.40
C CYS A 665 -10.72 -14.55 -14.21
N ALA A 666 -10.98 -15.84 -14.46
CA ALA A 666 -10.90 -16.91 -13.47
C ALA A 666 -9.45 -17.19 -13.06
N GLY A 667 -8.54 -17.24 -14.04
CA GLY A 667 -7.12 -17.47 -13.79
C GLY A 667 -6.43 -16.38 -12.98
N THR A 668 -6.86 -15.12 -13.13
CA THR A 668 -6.24 -13.94 -12.47
C THR A 668 -6.93 -13.53 -11.17
N CYS A 669 -8.15 -14.03 -10.88
CA CYS A 669 -8.90 -13.59 -9.71
C CYS A 669 -8.19 -13.99 -8.40
N PRO A 670 -7.69 -13.04 -7.60
CA PRO A 670 -6.93 -13.36 -6.39
C PRO A 670 -7.80 -14.01 -5.30
N CYS A 671 -9.09 -13.66 -5.28
CA CYS A 671 -10.06 -14.05 -4.27
C CYS A 671 -10.86 -15.31 -4.64
N GLY A 672 -10.66 -15.85 -5.85
CA GLY A 672 -11.37 -17.04 -6.37
C GLY A 672 -12.86 -16.81 -6.67
N ILE A 673 -13.23 -15.62 -7.12
CA ILE A 673 -14.65 -15.25 -7.39
C ILE A 673 -15.13 -15.72 -8.76
N TRP A 674 -14.24 -15.69 -9.75
CA TRP A 674 -14.56 -16.07 -11.11
C TRP A 674 -14.37 -17.57 -11.28
N GLU A 675 -15.43 -18.26 -11.66
CA GLU A 675 -15.42 -19.67 -12.03
C GLU A 675 -15.76 -19.81 -13.52
N MET A 676 -15.29 -20.89 -14.14
CA MET A 676 -15.66 -21.24 -15.52
C MET A 676 -16.68 -22.36 -15.47
N GLU A 677 -17.83 -22.14 -16.10
CA GLU A 677 -18.91 -23.12 -16.21
C GLU A 677 -19.13 -23.48 -17.68
N GLU A 678 -19.62 -24.70 -17.94
CA GLU A 678 -20.05 -25.07 -19.30
C GLU A 678 -21.19 -24.15 -19.75
N ASN A 679 -21.12 -23.74 -21.02
CA ASN A 679 -22.14 -22.89 -21.63
C ASN A 679 -23.23 -23.78 -22.23
N ILE A 680 -24.00 -24.41 -21.34
CA ILE A 680 -25.14 -25.28 -21.67
C ILE A 680 -26.41 -24.46 -21.86
#